data_AF-A0A3M7MIE0-F1
#
_entry.id   AF-A0A3M7MIE0-F1
#
_cell.length_a   1.000
_cell.length_b   1.000
_cell.length_c   1.000
_cell.angle_alpha   90.00
_cell.angle_beta   90.00
_cell.angle_gamma   90.00
#
_symmetry.space_group_name_H-M   'P 1'
#
loop_
_entity.id
_entity.type
_entity.pdbx_description
1 polymer ?
#
loop_
_entity_poly.entity_id
_entity_poly.type
_entity_poly.pdbx_seq_one_letter_code
_entity_poly.pdbx_strand_id
1 'polypeptide(L)'
;MFTPIETTVGALLLHQATSNLLYQNGNILGASGYLRQLLSTPTRELLAFFTGMAASYIPLKALAPQLITSYPSMQIASPAAVATVAIAALVGWGAKMSNGCTSGHMLCGLSRLSGRSAIAVATFFPTAIITHHLAHPNLSTSVCPGHVPCYTPVYPTPEAAVSLVMLAAFSMFAARTVPKVVAQITAPHMTKNTKESHDNPHAVARVTTQFFSGLLFALGLHISQMSHPAKVASFLSFPVLEYWDPSLALVILFGVLPNLIENQMKGFKSPPLFAEKYALPTKTIQDIDTRFLVGAVSFGIGWGLTGTCPGPAVLRAFAQPVWGLLWIGGFWLGGKITQRHTQPRHTHTMEDDRAATNLGPETDLDMMEEALPVPKQPKRRFVGRKMTEKASEQQADSNANIEDSSAIQGPRRSARALNALPDDILHDTDINDAIALLPPNYNFEIHKCIHRIRSSGAKSIALQFPEGLLLFATTISDILTRFCPGTSTLIMGDVTYGACCIDDYTARALGCDLLIHYAHSCLIPVAVTKIATLYIFVSISIDTQHLINTIIENFPTGRTIALVGTIQFNATIHGIVPILRKEGYNPFVPQIAPLSKGEILGCTSPSMAIKAGQINARGKEEEVPDLILYLGDGRFHLESAMIANPQLPAYRYDPYSRRLTHETYEHDSLYELRRSAILTARKARTWGIILGSLGRQGNPHAMTLIENELARQGIKCVNLLMSEIFPGKLAMMADVEAWVQIACPRLSIDWGYAFPRPLLSPYEALVTLGVRDAPWMDEENSQSKVVETVRRNLYPMDFYAKEGLGRTTVDHVKAAEVPIKA
;
A
#
# COMPACT_ATOMS: atom_id res chain seq x y z
N MET A 1 -34.13 -13.13 -32.38
CA MET A 1 -33.77 -13.60 -33.73
C MET A 1 -32.37 -13.12 -34.05
N PHE A 2 -31.60 -13.93 -34.77
CA PHE A 2 -30.19 -13.69 -35.08
C PHE A 2 -30.00 -12.44 -35.93
N THR A 3 -29.27 -11.44 -35.42
CA THR A 3 -29.00 -10.13 -36.05
C THR A 3 -27.50 -9.99 -36.34
N PRO A 4 -26.99 -10.63 -37.41
CA PRO A 4 -25.55 -10.72 -37.66
C PRO A 4 -24.90 -9.37 -37.97
N ILE A 5 -25.58 -8.49 -38.70
CA ILE A 5 -25.01 -7.20 -39.13
C ILE A 5 -24.87 -6.26 -37.94
N GLU A 6 -25.95 -6.03 -37.21
CA GLU A 6 -25.97 -5.15 -36.05
C GLU A 6 -25.01 -5.67 -34.96
N THR A 7 -25.01 -6.98 -34.70
CA THR A 7 -24.10 -7.52 -33.68
C THR A 7 -22.64 -7.40 -34.07
N THR A 8 -22.30 -7.55 -35.35
CA THR A 8 -20.93 -7.34 -35.84
C THR A 8 -20.50 -5.89 -35.70
N VAL A 9 -21.33 -4.93 -36.15
CA VAL A 9 -21.05 -3.49 -36.02
C VAL A 9 -20.91 -3.10 -34.54
N GLY A 10 -21.82 -3.56 -33.68
CA GLY A 10 -21.75 -3.33 -32.25
C GLY A 10 -20.49 -3.92 -31.60
N ALA A 11 -20.10 -5.14 -32.00
CA ALA A 11 -18.89 -5.79 -31.49
C ALA A 11 -17.61 -5.03 -31.86
N LEU A 12 -17.52 -4.49 -33.09
CA LEU A 12 -16.39 -3.66 -33.52
C LEU A 12 -16.30 -2.35 -32.70
N LEU A 13 -17.44 -1.76 -32.33
CA LEU A 13 -17.47 -0.60 -31.44
C LEU A 13 -17.01 -0.93 -30.02
N LEU A 14 -17.38 -2.10 -29.49
CA LEU A 14 -16.90 -2.59 -28.19
C LEU A 14 -15.38 -2.85 -28.20
N HIS A 15 -14.87 -3.44 -29.28
CA HIS A 15 -13.43 -3.55 -29.53
C HIS A 15 -12.77 -2.17 -29.51
N GLN A 16 -13.30 -1.21 -30.28
CA GLN A 16 -12.70 0.11 -30.36
C GLN A 16 -12.74 0.87 -29.03
N ALA A 17 -13.83 0.75 -28.26
CA ALA A 17 -13.98 1.36 -26.96
C ALA A 17 -12.89 0.90 -25.98
N THR A 18 -12.64 -0.41 -25.96
CA THR A 18 -11.68 -1.06 -25.06
C THR A 18 -10.23 -0.85 -25.51
N SER A 19 -9.97 -0.97 -26.80
CA SER A 19 -8.65 -0.71 -27.39
C SER A 19 -8.21 0.76 -27.23
N ASN A 20 -9.10 1.72 -27.54
CA ASN A 20 -8.78 3.15 -27.36
C ASN A 20 -8.41 3.46 -25.92
N LEU A 21 -9.21 2.97 -24.97
CA LEU A 21 -8.96 3.21 -23.57
C LEU A 21 -7.61 2.63 -23.11
N LEU A 22 -7.29 1.42 -23.58
CA LEU A 22 -6.06 0.73 -23.25
C LEU A 22 -4.83 1.41 -23.82
N TYR A 23 -4.81 1.68 -25.13
CA TYR A 23 -3.64 2.24 -25.80
C TYR A 23 -3.48 3.75 -25.65
N GLN A 24 -4.56 4.48 -25.40
CA GLN A 24 -4.48 5.94 -25.18
C GLN A 24 -4.26 6.25 -23.70
N ASN A 25 -5.06 5.72 -22.77
CA ASN A 25 -4.98 6.07 -21.35
C ASN A 25 -4.22 5.05 -20.48
N GLY A 26 -3.85 3.89 -21.03
CA GLY A 26 -3.23 2.80 -20.27
C GLY A 26 -4.21 1.96 -19.44
N ASN A 27 -5.52 2.25 -19.51
CA ASN A 27 -6.52 1.72 -18.60
C ASN A 27 -7.34 0.58 -19.23
N ILE A 28 -7.84 -0.33 -18.40
CA ILE A 28 -8.77 -1.37 -18.84
C ILE A 28 -10.21 -0.96 -18.54
N LEU A 29 -11.09 -1.18 -19.51
CA LEU A 29 -12.53 -0.98 -19.35
C LEU A 29 -13.10 -2.06 -18.42
N GLY A 30 -13.44 -1.68 -17.20
CA GLY A 30 -14.11 -2.54 -16.22
C GLY A 30 -15.43 -1.91 -15.77
N ALA A 31 -16.53 -2.17 -16.48
CA ALA A 31 -17.82 -1.50 -16.24
C ALA A 31 -18.34 -1.69 -14.80
N SER A 32 -18.17 -2.89 -14.22
CA SER A 32 -18.54 -3.15 -12.82
C SER A 32 -17.67 -2.39 -11.80
N GLY A 33 -16.38 -2.23 -12.12
CA GLY A 33 -15.44 -1.44 -11.32
C GLY A 33 -15.77 0.05 -11.39
N TYR A 34 -15.99 0.57 -12.60
CA TYR A 34 -16.34 1.98 -12.83
C TYR A 34 -17.67 2.35 -12.17
N LEU A 35 -18.69 1.49 -12.28
CA LEU A 35 -19.98 1.74 -11.62
C LEU A 35 -19.86 1.79 -10.10
N ARG A 36 -18.99 0.95 -9.52
CA ARG A 36 -18.73 0.98 -8.08
C ARG A 36 -17.98 2.24 -7.66
N GLN A 37 -16.92 2.59 -8.40
CA GLN A 37 -16.12 3.79 -8.14
C GLN A 37 -16.93 5.08 -8.32
N LEU A 38 -17.90 5.11 -9.24
CA LEU A 38 -18.80 6.26 -9.39
C LEU A 38 -19.56 6.59 -8.10
N LEU A 39 -19.94 5.56 -7.32
CA LEU A 39 -20.70 5.71 -6.09
C LEU A 39 -19.83 5.86 -4.84
N SER A 40 -18.56 5.42 -4.88
CA SER A 40 -17.65 5.48 -3.73
C SER A 40 -16.62 6.62 -3.82
N THR A 41 -16.02 6.81 -4.98
CA THR A 41 -14.85 7.66 -5.22
C THR A 41 -14.89 8.22 -6.66
N PRO A 42 -15.85 9.12 -6.98
CA PRO A 42 -16.03 9.61 -8.35
C PRO A 42 -14.84 10.46 -8.81
N THR A 43 -14.39 10.24 -10.05
CA THR A 43 -13.32 11.05 -10.70
C THR A 43 -13.85 11.70 -11.98
N ARG A 44 -13.16 12.75 -12.47
CA ARG A 44 -13.53 13.42 -13.73
C ARG A 44 -13.52 12.48 -14.93
N GLU A 45 -12.56 11.56 -15.00
CA GLU A 45 -12.50 10.52 -16.03
C GLU A 45 -13.73 9.59 -15.95
N LEU A 46 -14.06 9.09 -14.75
CA LEU A 46 -15.24 8.23 -14.54
C LEU A 46 -16.54 8.92 -14.94
N LEU A 47 -16.73 10.18 -14.52
CA LEU A 47 -17.89 10.98 -14.91
C LEU A 47 -17.96 11.11 -16.44
N ALA A 48 -16.84 11.44 -17.09
CA ALA A 48 -16.77 11.54 -18.54
C ALA A 48 -17.15 10.23 -19.25
N PHE A 49 -16.73 9.07 -18.73
CA PHE A 49 -17.15 7.75 -19.25
C PHE A 49 -18.68 7.61 -19.27
N PHE A 50 -19.33 7.88 -18.13
CA PHE A 50 -20.79 7.74 -18.02
C PHE A 50 -21.56 8.82 -18.78
N THR A 51 -21.02 10.04 -18.86
CA THR A 51 -21.56 11.09 -19.74
C THR A 51 -21.46 10.67 -21.21
N GLY A 52 -20.35 10.05 -21.61
CA GLY A 52 -20.20 9.46 -22.94
C GLY A 52 -21.23 8.36 -23.21
N MET A 53 -21.47 7.48 -22.23
CA MET A 53 -22.53 6.48 -22.33
C MET A 53 -23.92 7.11 -22.49
N ALA A 54 -24.25 8.15 -21.72
CA ALA A 54 -25.53 8.85 -21.85
C ALA A 54 -25.66 9.56 -23.21
N ALA A 55 -24.56 10.12 -23.73
CA ALA A 55 -24.53 10.80 -25.01
C ALA A 55 -24.83 9.88 -26.21
N SER A 56 -24.71 8.54 -26.08
CA SER A 56 -25.02 7.60 -27.17
C SER A 56 -26.48 7.63 -27.62
N TYR A 57 -27.40 8.07 -26.75
CA TYR A 57 -28.83 8.19 -27.08
C TYR A 57 -29.09 9.23 -28.17
N ILE A 58 -28.27 10.28 -28.27
CA ILE A 58 -28.45 11.38 -29.22
C ILE A 58 -28.31 10.88 -30.67
N PRO A 59 -27.15 10.30 -31.09
CA PRO A 59 -27.02 9.79 -32.45
C PRO A 59 -27.91 8.58 -32.73
N LEU A 60 -28.18 7.72 -31.73
CA LEU A 60 -29.09 6.59 -31.92
C LEU A 60 -30.53 7.05 -32.17
N LYS A 61 -31.03 8.02 -31.43
CA LYS A 61 -32.39 8.55 -31.63
C LYS A 61 -32.54 9.20 -33.01
N ALA A 62 -31.46 9.81 -33.52
CA ALA A 62 -31.45 10.45 -34.84
C ALA A 62 -31.36 9.44 -36.00
N LEU A 63 -30.54 8.39 -35.87
CA LEU A 63 -30.16 7.54 -37.01
C LEU A 63 -30.70 6.11 -36.95
N ALA A 64 -30.96 5.58 -35.75
CA ALA A 64 -31.41 4.21 -35.55
C ALA A 64 -32.27 4.07 -34.27
N PRO A 65 -33.40 4.80 -34.15
CA PRO A 65 -34.22 4.81 -32.94
C PRO A 65 -34.75 3.41 -32.57
N GLN A 66 -34.92 2.53 -33.55
CA GLN A 66 -35.34 1.14 -33.37
C GLN A 66 -34.36 0.29 -32.55
N LEU A 67 -33.09 0.70 -32.42
CA LEU A 67 -32.09 -0.02 -31.62
C LEU A 67 -32.06 0.43 -30.15
N ILE A 68 -32.78 1.50 -29.81
CA ILE A 68 -32.95 1.92 -28.42
C ILE A 68 -33.94 0.95 -27.76
N THR A 69 -33.45 0.18 -26.80
CA THR A 69 -34.27 -0.80 -26.09
C THR A 69 -35.40 -0.12 -25.31
N SER A 70 -36.63 -0.58 -25.57
CA SER A 70 -37.79 -0.28 -24.72
C SER A 70 -37.84 -1.28 -23.57
N TYR A 71 -38.06 -0.77 -22.36
CA TYR A 71 -38.14 -1.59 -21.15
C TYR A 71 -39.56 -1.55 -20.61
N PRO A 72 -40.10 -2.67 -20.08
CA PRO A 72 -41.42 -2.69 -19.47
C PRO A 72 -41.45 -1.78 -18.23
N SER A 73 -42.57 -1.10 -17.99
CA SER A 73 -42.74 -0.23 -16.81
C SER A 73 -42.64 -1.04 -15.52
N MET A 74 -42.02 -0.47 -14.48
CA MET A 74 -41.87 -1.12 -13.17
C MET A 74 -42.69 -0.38 -12.12
N GLN A 75 -43.43 -1.15 -11.30
CA GLN A 75 -44.15 -0.63 -10.14
C GLN A 75 -43.30 -0.81 -8.87
N ILE A 76 -43.08 0.28 -8.12
CA ILE A 76 -42.17 0.36 -6.97
C ILE A 76 -42.62 -0.54 -5.79
N ALA A 77 -43.92 -0.69 -5.59
CA ALA A 77 -44.51 -1.46 -4.48
C ALA A 77 -44.74 -2.96 -4.78
N SER A 78 -44.07 -3.50 -5.80
CA SER A 78 -44.28 -4.89 -6.24
C SER A 78 -43.13 -5.81 -5.78
N PRO A 79 -43.37 -7.13 -5.65
CA PRO A 79 -42.31 -8.13 -5.45
C PRO A 79 -41.16 -8.00 -6.47
N ALA A 80 -41.42 -7.45 -7.66
CA ALA A 80 -40.41 -7.21 -8.69
C ALA A 80 -39.36 -6.15 -8.28
N ALA A 81 -39.71 -5.16 -7.45
CA ALA A 81 -38.76 -4.18 -6.95
C ALA A 81 -37.76 -4.83 -5.98
N VAL A 82 -38.25 -5.66 -5.06
CA VAL A 82 -37.41 -6.45 -4.12
C VAL A 82 -36.52 -7.41 -4.90
N ALA A 83 -37.08 -8.14 -5.87
CA ALA A 83 -36.29 -9.03 -6.74
C ALA A 83 -35.21 -8.28 -7.52
N THR A 84 -35.50 -7.07 -8.01
CA THR A 84 -34.53 -6.24 -8.73
C THR A 84 -33.35 -5.86 -7.83
N VAL A 85 -33.63 -5.40 -6.60
CA VAL A 85 -32.58 -5.06 -5.63
C VAL A 85 -31.77 -6.31 -5.23
N ALA A 86 -32.43 -7.43 -4.95
CA ALA A 86 -31.78 -8.67 -4.53
C ALA A 86 -30.87 -9.25 -5.62
N ILE A 87 -31.35 -9.31 -6.86
CA ILE A 87 -30.56 -9.80 -8.00
C ILE A 87 -29.41 -8.84 -8.28
N ALA A 88 -29.65 -7.53 -8.24
CA ALA A 88 -28.58 -6.55 -8.41
C ALA A 88 -27.51 -6.69 -7.32
N ALA A 89 -27.91 -6.90 -6.06
CA ALA A 89 -26.98 -7.18 -4.96
C ALA A 89 -26.18 -8.45 -5.20
N LEU A 90 -26.80 -9.53 -5.69
CA LEU A 90 -26.08 -10.75 -6.05
C LEU A 90 -25.05 -10.51 -7.17
N VAL A 91 -25.43 -9.78 -8.22
CA VAL A 91 -24.52 -9.39 -9.32
C VAL A 91 -23.39 -8.49 -8.80
N GLY A 92 -23.70 -7.55 -7.92
CA GLY A 92 -22.75 -6.63 -7.29
C GLY A 92 -21.73 -7.33 -6.41
N TRP A 93 -22.20 -8.29 -5.60
CA TRP A 93 -21.38 -9.15 -4.77
C TRP A 93 -20.49 -10.06 -5.62
N GLY A 94 -21.07 -10.77 -6.58
CA GLY A 94 -20.33 -11.67 -7.48
C GLY A 94 -19.26 -10.94 -8.29
N ALA A 95 -19.58 -9.78 -8.85
CA ALA A 95 -18.63 -8.96 -9.59
C ALA A 95 -17.53 -8.34 -8.70
N LYS A 96 -17.80 -8.09 -7.40
CA LYS A 96 -16.78 -7.67 -6.43
C LYS A 96 -15.81 -8.82 -6.14
N MET A 97 -16.35 -9.98 -5.79
CA MET A 97 -15.59 -11.16 -5.38
C MET A 97 -14.73 -11.73 -6.51
N SER A 98 -15.22 -11.71 -7.75
CA SER A 98 -14.42 -12.08 -8.93
C SER A 98 -13.52 -10.94 -9.43
N ASN A 99 -13.66 -9.71 -8.92
CA ASN A 99 -12.94 -8.51 -9.36
C ASN A 99 -13.11 -8.22 -10.88
N GLY A 100 -14.34 -8.36 -11.37
CA GLY A 100 -14.67 -8.15 -12.77
C GLY A 100 -16.08 -8.59 -13.13
N CYS A 101 -16.48 -8.32 -14.36
CA CYS A 101 -17.70 -8.86 -14.99
C CYS A 101 -17.38 -9.21 -16.45
N THR A 102 -18.39 -9.36 -17.31
CA THR A 102 -18.17 -9.70 -18.72
C THR A 102 -17.26 -8.71 -19.45
N SER A 103 -17.37 -7.40 -19.24
CA SER A 103 -16.47 -6.42 -19.90
C SER A 103 -15.01 -6.56 -19.44
N GLY A 104 -14.78 -6.80 -18.14
CA GLY A 104 -13.43 -6.97 -17.59
C GLY A 104 -12.79 -8.31 -17.94
N HIS A 105 -13.49 -9.42 -17.73
CA HIS A 105 -12.95 -10.77 -17.93
C HIS A 105 -13.10 -11.28 -19.36
N MET A 106 -14.27 -11.11 -20.00
CA MET A 106 -14.50 -11.62 -21.35
C MET A 106 -13.91 -10.69 -22.41
N LEU A 107 -14.33 -9.42 -22.46
CA LEU A 107 -13.91 -8.50 -23.52
C LEU A 107 -12.44 -8.09 -23.40
N CYS A 108 -12.02 -7.66 -22.21
CA CYS A 108 -10.67 -7.19 -21.96
C CYS A 108 -9.72 -8.32 -21.48
N GLY A 109 -10.20 -9.29 -20.72
CA GLY A 109 -9.35 -10.29 -20.05
C GLY A 109 -8.89 -11.40 -21.00
N LEU A 110 -9.82 -12.03 -21.71
CA LEU A 110 -9.49 -13.08 -22.70
C LEU A 110 -8.61 -12.55 -23.83
N SER A 111 -8.85 -11.31 -24.28
CA SER A 111 -8.05 -10.66 -25.32
C SER A 111 -6.61 -10.33 -24.89
N ARG A 112 -6.29 -10.39 -23.60
CA ARG A 112 -4.91 -10.33 -23.10
C ARG A 112 -4.33 -11.69 -22.75
N LEU A 113 -5.02 -12.79 -23.10
CA LEU A 113 -4.66 -14.15 -22.69
C LEU A 113 -4.54 -14.31 -21.16
N SER A 114 -5.37 -13.60 -20.40
CA SER A 114 -5.38 -13.70 -18.94
C SER A 114 -6.00 -15.03 -18.50
N GLY A 115 -5.17 -15.93 -17.97
CA GLY A 115 -5.64 -17.22 -17.44
C GLY A 115 -6.66 -17.08 -16.30
N ARG A 116 -6.51 -16.06 -15.45
CA ARG A 116 -7.50 -15.72 -14.41
C ARG A 116 -8.86 -15.37 -15.02
N SER A 117 -8.85 -14.61 -16.10
CA SER A 117 -10.09 -14.22 -16.79
C SER A 117 -10.71 -15.39 -17.56
N ALA A 118 -9.89 -16.28 -18.11
CA ALA A 118 -10.36 -17.52 -18.72
C ALA A 118 -11.14 -18.38 -17.72
N ILE A 119 -10.62 -18.54 -16.50
CA ILE A 119 -11.31 -19.30 -15.43
C ILE A 119 -12.59 -18.60 -14.98
N ALA A 120 -12.59 -17.27 -14.81
CA ALA A 120 -13.82 -16.53 -14.51
C ALA A 120 -14.90 -16.78 -15.57
N VAL A 121 -14.57 -16.61 -16.85
CA VAL A 121 -15.52 -16.81 -17.96
C VAL A 121 -16.01 -18.26 -18.02
N ALA A 122 -15.09 -19.23 -17.89
CA ALA A 122 -15.43 -20.65 -17.83
C ALA A 122 -16.29 -21.03 -16.61
N THR A 123 -16.37 -20.18 -15.59
CA THR A 123 -17.20 -20.40 -14.40
C THR A 123 -18.55 -19.69 -14.51
N PHE A 124 -18.57 -18.37 -14.73
CA PHE A 124 -19.81 -17.61 -14.70
C PHE A 124 -20.70 -17.86 -15.92
N PHE A 125 -20.12 -18.21 -17.08
CA PHE A 125 -20.87 -18.37 -18.31
C PHE A 125 -21.71 -19.65 -18.30
N PRO A 126 -21.17 -20.84 -17.97
CA PRO A 126 -21.99 -22.04 -17.77
C PRO A 126 -22.99 -21.87 -16.63
N THR A 127 -22.60 -21.22 -15.54
CA THR A 127 -23.52 -20.94 -14.42
C THR A 127 -24.72 -20.11 -14.86
N ALA A 128 -24.51 -19.11 -15.72
CA ALA A 128 -25.59 -18.27 -16.26
C ALA A 128 -26.53 -19.05 -17.20
N ILE A 129 -25.98 -19.93 -18.05
CA ILE A 129 -26.78 -20.85 -18.86
C ILE A 129 -27.66 -21.70 -17.95
N ILE A 130 -27.06 -22.43 -17.00
CA ILE A 130 -27.79 -23.31 -16.08
C ILE A 130 -28.88 -22.52 -15.34
N THR A 131 -28.54 -21.34 -14.81
CA THR A 131 -29.49 -20.51 -14.07
C THR A 131 -30.66 -20.05 -14.95
N HIS A 132 -30.39 -19.65 -16.20
CA HIS A 132 -31.43 -19.26 -17.15
C HIS A 132 -32.41 -20.41 -17.44
N HIS A 133 -31.88 -21.61 -17.68
CA HIS A 133 -32.70 -22.81 -17.91
C HIS A 133 -33.56 -23.19 -16.69
N LEU A 134 -33.03 -23.02 -15.47
CA LEU A 134 -33.77 -23.27 -14.24
C LEU A 134 -34.84 -22.21 -13.95
N ALA A 135 -34.56 -20.94 -14.26
CA ALA A 135 -35.45 -19.83 -13.96
C ALA A 135 -36.53 -19.60 -15.03
N HIS A 136 -36.30 -20.04 -16.28
CA HIS A 136 -37.20 -19.81 -17.41
C HIS A 136 -37.47 -21.11 -18.20
N PRO A 137 -38.30 -22.04 -17.69
CA PRO A 137 -38.51 -23.35 -18.31
C PRO A 137 -39.00 -23.32 -19.76
N ASN A 138 -39.78 -22.29 -20.14
CA ASN A 138 -40.30 -22.16 -21.50
C ASN A 138 -39.29 -21.57 -22.49
N LEU A 139 -38.18 -20.98 -22.01
CA LEU A 139 -37.08 -20.33 -22.75
C LEU A 139 -37.45 -19.28 -23.82
N SER A 140 -38.74 -19.09 -24.10
CA SER A 140 -39.25 -18.13 -25.07
C SER A 140 -39.09 -16.71 -24.51
N THR A 141 -38.68 -15.80 -25.39
CA THR A 141 -38.47 -14.40 -25.06
C THR A 141 -39.19 -13.52 -26.07
N SER A 142 -39.35 -12.24 -25.76
CA SER A 142 -39.97 -11.26 -26.67
C SER A 142 -39.24 -11.10 -28.01
N VAL A 143 -37.98 -11.56 -28.11
CA VAL A 143 -37.15 -11.47 -29.33
C VAL A 143 -37.28 -12.74 -30.19
N CYS A 144 -37.87 -13.81 -29.64
CA CYS A 144 -38.01 -15.12 -30.30
C CYS A 144 -39.42 -15.70 -30.02
N PRO A 145 -40.43 -15.26 -30.80
CA PRO A 145 -41.77 -15.83 -30.72
C PRO A 145 -41.72 -17.30 -31.18
N GLY A 146 -42.34 -18.21 -30.41
CA GLY A 146 -42.17 -19.68 -30.51
C GLY A 146 -42.62 -20.35 -31.81
N HIS A 147 -42.89 -19.62 -32.88
CA HIS A 147 -43.24 -20.15 -34.20
C HIS A 147 -42.08 -20.10 -35.21
N VAL A 148 -40.98 -19.40 -34.88
CA VAL A 148 -39.80 -19.27 -35.74
C VAL A 148 -38.54 -19.53 -34.91
N PRO A 149 -37.62 -20.42 -35.35
CA PRO A 149 -36.38 -20.67 -34.63
C PRO A 149 -35.56 -19.39 -34.42
N CYS A 150 -35.06 -19.21 -33.20
CA CYS A 150 -34.39 -18.00 -32.75
C CYS A 150 -33.06 -17.70 -33.49
N TYR A 151 -32.42 -18.73 -34.06
CA TYR A 151 -31.23 -18.60 -34.91
C TYR A 151 -31.52 -18.11 -36.34
N THR A 152 -32.79 -17.91 -36.70
CA THR A 152 -33.15 -17.39 -38.03
C THR A 152 -32.58 -15.97 -38.21
N PRO A 153 -31.77 -15.73 -39.27
CA PRO A 153 -31.14 -14.43 -39.49
C PRO A 153 -32.17 -13.37 -39.90
N VAL A 154 -32.06 -12.20 -39.28
CA VAL A 154 -32.81 -10.98 -39.59
C VAL A 154 -31.79 -9.91 -39.96
N TYR A 155 -32.01 -9.29 -41.12
CA TYR A 155 -31.14 -8.26 -41.64
C TYR A 155 -31.84 -6.89 -41.55
N PRO A 156 -31.10 -5.82 -41.22
CA PRO A 156 -31.61 -4.46 -41.31
C PRO A 156 -31.90 -4.10 -42.77
N THR A 157 -32.75 -3.10 -43.01
CA THR A 157 -32.90 -2.54 -44.36
C THR A 157 -31.57 -1.95 -44.84
N PRO A 158 -31.33 -1.85 -46.16
CA PRO A 158 -30.09 -1.27 -46.68
C PRO A 158 -29.79 0.12 -46.11
N GLU A 159 -30.80 0.96 -45.94
CA GLU A 159 -30.68 2.31 -45.38
C GLU A 159 -30.24 2.24 -43.91
N ALA A 160 -30.88 1.39 -43.12
CA ALA A 160 -30.51 1.18 -41.72
C ALA A 160 -29.10 0.60 -41.60
N ALA A 161 -28.70 -0.34 -42.48
CA ALA A 161 -27.36 -0.90 -42.51
C ALA A 161 -26.31 0.18 -42.80
N VAL A 162 -26.54 1.04 -43.81
CA VAL A 162 -25.66 2.16 -44.16
C VAL A 162 -25.57 3.15 -43.01
N SER A 163 -26.69 3.54 -42.39
CA SER A 163 -26.70 4.44 -41.24
C SER A 163 -25.89 3.89 -40.06
N LEU A 164 -25.98 2.58 -39.79
CA LEU A 164 -25.22 1.93 -38.72
C LEU A 164 -23.71 1.91 -39.00
N VAL A 165 -23.32 1.56 -40.23
CA VAL A 165 -21.91 1.54 -40.63
C VAL A 165 -21.32 2.95 -40.59
N MET A 166 -22.05 3.96 -41.09
CA MET A 166 -21.62 5.36 -41.06
C MET A 166 -21.50 5.90 -39.63
N LEU A 167 -22.48 5.63 -38.77
CA LEU A 167 -22.43 6.00 -37.36
C LEU A 167 -21.22 5.36 -36.66
N ALA A 168 -20.99 4.06 -36.91
CA ALA A 168 -19.88 3.34 -36.31
C ALA A 168 -18.53 3.89 -36.80
N ALA A 169 -18.36 4.06 -38.11
CA ALA A 169 -17.14 4.58 -38.72
C ALA A 169 -16.81 5.99 -38.21
N PHE A 170 -17.81 6.89 -38.19
CA PHE A 170 -17.62 8.25 -37.70
C PHE A 170 -17.26 8.28 -36.20
N SER A 171 -17.96 7.48 -35.38
CA SER A 171 -17.69 7.41 -33.94
C SER A 171 -16.30 6.84 -33.65
N MET A 172 -15.90 5.79 -34.38
CA MET A 172 -14.56 5.18 -34.25
C MET A 172 -13.46 6.14 -34.70
N PHE A 173 -13.69 6.87 -35.79
CA PHE A 173 -12.78 7.91 -36.27
C PHE A 173 -12.62 9.01 -35.22
N ALA A 174 -13.73 9.58 -34.74
CA ALA A 174 -13.73 10.63 -33.73
C ALA A 174 -13.02 10.20 -32.44
N ALA A 175 -13.27 8.98 -31.96
CA ALA A 175 -12.63 8.45 -30.75
C ALA A 175 -11.11 8.23 -30.89
N ARG A 176 -10.59 8.11 -32.12
CA ARG A 176 -9.15 7.98 -32.39
C ARG A 176 -8.47 9.31 -32.66
N THR A 177 -9.19 10.28 -33.24
CA THR A 177 -8.62 11.56 -33.69
C THR A 177 -8.84 12.69 -32.70
N VAL A 178 -10.04 12.83 -32.12
CA VAL A 178 -10.38 13.96 -31.24
C VAL A 178 -9.48 14.03 -30.01
N PRO A 179 -9.22 12.94 -29.25
CA PRO A 179 -8.28 13.01 -28.12
C PRO A 179 -6.87 13.45 -28.52
N LYS A 180 -6.39 13.05 -29.71
CA LYS A 180 -5.07 13.45 -30.23
C LYS A 180 -5.03 14.91 -30.62
N VAL A 181 -6.08 15.39 -31.29
CA VAL A 181 -6.23 16.81 -31.65
C VAL A 181 -6.33 17.66 -30.38
N VAL A 182 -7.11 17.22 -29.39
CA VAL A 182 -7.20 17.89 -28.07
C VAL A 182 -5.83 17.94 -27.40
N ALA A 183 -5.07 16.84 -27.39
CA ALA A 183 -3.70 16.83 -26.86
C ALA A 183 -2.81 17.82 -27.60
N GLN A 184 -2.89 17.90 -28.94
CA GLN A 184 -2.12 18.85 -29.76
C GLN A 184 -2.50 20.31 -29.54
N ILE A 185 -3.79 20.61 -29.29
CA ILE A 185 -4.28 21.98 -29.05
C ILE A 185 -3.98 22.43 -27.61
N THR A 186 -4.02 21.50 -26.65
CA THR A 186 -3.77 21.82 -25.23
C THR A 186 -2.28 21.84 -24.88
N ALA A 187 -1.42 21.18 -25.67
CA ALA A 187 0.04 21.22 -25.51
C ALA A 187 0.70 22.61 -25.69
N PRO A 188 0.37 23.44 -26.70
CA PRO A 188 1.03 24.74 -26.93
C PRO A 188 0.59 25.86 -25.97
N HIS A 189 -0.42 25.66 -25.13
CA HIS A 189 -0.86 26.69 -24.18
C HIS A 189 -0.14 26.66 -22.82
N MET A 190 0.79 25.71 -22.60
CA MET A 190 1.79 25.82 -21.54
C MET A 190 2.92 26.76 -21.99
N THR A 191 2.62 28.05 -22.00
CA THR A 191 3.61 29.11 -22.20
C THR A 191 4.63 29.09 -21.06
N LYS A 192 5.86 29.50 -21.40
CA LYS A 192 7.11 29.51 -20.63
C LYS A 192 7.11 30.20 -19.26
N ASN A 193 5.98 30.56 -18.65
CA ASN A 193 5.91 31.41 -17.46
C ASN A 193 4.97 30.95 -16.33
N THR A 194 4.55 29.69 -16.26
CA THR A 194 3.81 29.16 -15.11
C THR A 194 4.41 27.84 -14.64
N LYS A 195 5.42 27.92 -13.75
CA LYS A 195 5.97 26.78 -12.98
C LYS A 195 5.12 26.51 -11.72
N GLU A 196 3.80 26.40 -11.85
CA GLU A 196 2.90 26.26 -10.69
C GLU A 196 1.71 25.29 -10.85
N SER A 197 1.68 24.39 -11.83
CA SER A 197 0.65 23.32 -11.84
C SER A 197 1.22 21.91 -11.98
N HIS A 198 0.93 21.07 -10.97
CA HIS A 198 1.11 19.61 -10.94
C HIS A 198 0.11 18.86 -11.85
N ASP A 199 -0.42 19.51 -12.89
CA ASP A 199 -1.42 18.89 -13.76
C ASP A 199 -0.74 18.06 -14.84
N ASN A 200 -1.19 16.80 -14.98
CA ASN A 200 -0.78 15.91 -16.07
C ASN A 200 -0.95 16.64 -17.41
N PRO A 201 0.10 16.78 -18.24
CA PRO A 201 0.07 17.56 -19.48
C PRO A 201 -0.96 17.04 -20.51
N HIS A 202 -1.49 15.83 -20.30
CA HIS A 202 -2.53 15.22 -21.13
C HIS A 202 -3.86 15.03 -20.39
N ALA A 203 -4.09 15.68 -19.23
CA ALA A 203 -5.30 15.50 -18.43
C ALA A 203 -6.60 15.67 -19.24
N VAL A 204 -6.67 16.69 -20.11
CA VAL A 204 -7.85 16.93 -20.96
C VAL A 204 -8.02 15.81 -22.00
N ALA A 205 -6.94 15.41 -22.68
CA ALA A 205 -6.97 14.33 -23.66
C ALA A 205 -7.37 12.98 -23.05
N ARG A 206 -6.96 12.72 -21.80
CA ARG A 206 -7.37 11.53 -21.05
C ARG A 206 -8.87 11.52 -20.76
N VAL A 207 -9.42 12.64 -20.29
CA VAL A 207 -10.86 12.80 -20.06
C VAL A 207 -11.64 12.67 -21.37
N THR A 208 -11.15 13.25 -22.47
CA THR A 208 -11.74 13.09 -23.80
C THR A 208 -11.73 11.65 -24.27
N THR A 209 -10.62 10.93 -24.10
CA THR A 209 -10.51 9.49 -24.39
C THR A 209 -11.57 8.72 -23.61
N GLN A 210 -11.71 9.02 -22.31
CA GLN A 210 -12.66 8.33 -21.44
C GLN A 210 -14.11 8.56 -21.87
N PHE A 211 -14.46 9.79 -22.26
CA PHE A 211 -15.76 10.12 -22.85
C PHE A 211 -16.05 9.30 -24.12
N PHE A 212 -15.13 9.30 -25.08
CA PHE A 212 -15.32 8.56 -26.33
C PHE A 212 -15.34 7.05 -26.13
N SER A 213 -14.55 6.51 -25.18
CA SER A 213 -14.62 5.10 -24.80
C SER A 213 -15.98 4.76 -24.18
N GLY A 214 -16.57 5.63 -23.36
CA GLY A 214 -17.93 5.48 -22.85
C GLY A 214 -18.99 5.51 -23.97
N LEU A 215 -18.88 6.48 -24.88
CA LEU A 215 -19.77 6.62 -26.03
C LEU A 215 -19.74 5.38 -26.94
N LEU A 216 -18.55 4.93 -27.35
CA LEU A 216 -18.39 3.74 -28.17
C LEU A 216 -18.87 2.47 -27.46
N PHE A 217 -18.60 2.35 -26.16
CA PHE A 217 -19.05 1.20 -25.38
C PHE A 217 -20.58 1.14 -25.33
N ALA A 218 -21.25 2.26 -25.07
CA ALA A 218 -22.71 2.34 -25.05
C ALA A 218 -23.34 2.11 -26.44
N LEU A 219 -22.79 2.73 -27.50
CA LEU A 219 -23.22 2.46 -28.88
C LEU A 219 -23.05 0.99 -29.24
N GLY A 220 -21.93 0.37 -28.85
CA GLY A 220 -21.69 -1.06 -29.02
C GLY A 220 -22.74 -1.92 -28.32
N LEU A 221 -23.11 -1.61 -27.08
CA LEU A 221 -24.15 -2.34 -26.33
C LEU A 221 -25.57 -2.15 -26.89
N HIS A 222 -25.89 -0.96 -27.41
CA HIS A 222 -27.16 -0.71 -28.09
C HIS A 222 -27.23 -1.44 -29.42
N ILE A 223 -26.23 -1.25 -30.29
CA ILE A 223 -26.26 -1.79 -31.65
C ILE A 223 -26.16 -3.32 -31.63
N SER A 224 -25.33 -3.91 -30.75
CA SER A 224 -25.30 -5.38 -30.57
C SER A 224 -26.52 -5.96 -29.88
N GLN A 225 -27.44 -5.12 -29.40
CA GLN A 225 -28.60 -5.50 -28.60
C GLN A 225 -28.25 -6.19 -27.28
N MET A 226 -27.00 -6.10 -26.80
CA MET A 226 -26.62 -6.53 -25.45
C MET A 226 -27.30 -5.72 -24.34
N SER A 227 -27.80 -4.53 -24.67
CA SER A 227 -28.66 -3.73 -23.78
C SER A 227 -30.04 -4.34 -23.57
N HIS A 228 -30.49 -5.25 -24.43
CA HIS A 228 -31.80 -5.88 -24.34
C HIS A 228 -31.73 -7.20 -23.52
N PRO A 229 -32.36 -7.27 -22.33
CA PRO A 229 -32.28 -8.46 -21.46
C PRO A 229 -32.73 -9.75 -22.14
N ALA A 230 -33.83 -9.69 -22.90
CA ALA A 230 -34.36 -10.82 -23.67
C ALA A 230 -33.39 -11.34 -24.74
N LYS A 231 -32.58 -10.46 -25.37
CA LYS A 231 -31.54 -10.88 -26.33
C LYS A 231 -30.44 -11.67 -25.65
N VAL A 232 -30.02 -11.23 -24.46
CA VAL A 232 -29.03 -11.93 -23.64
C VAL A 232 -29.58 -13.26 -23.13
N ALA A 233 -30.84 -13.28 -22.66
CA ALA A 233 -31.51 -14.50 -22.22
C ALA A 233 -31.62 -15.54 -23.36
N SER A 234 -32.03 -15.12 -24.56
CA SER A 234 -32.05 -16.01 -25.73
C SER A 234 -30.66 -16.52 -26.12
N PHE A 235 -29.59 -15.75 -25.93
CA PHE A 235 -28.23 -16.26 -26.12
C PHE A 235 -27.83 -17.30 -25.06
N LEU A 236 -28.34 -17.18 -23.83
CA LEU A 236 -28.13 -18.15 -22.75
C LEU A 236 -29.00 -19.42 -22.87
N SER A 237 -29.96 -19.46 -23.79
CA SER A 237 -30.78 -20.66 -24.07
C SER A 237 -30.00 -21.81 -24.73
N PHE A 238 -28.73 -21.63 -25.09
CA PHE A 238 -27.86 -22.72 -25.56
C PHE A 238 -27.89 -23.91 -24.57
N PRO A 239 -27.91 -25.17 -25.02
CA PRO A 239 -27.86 -25.64 -26.41
C PRO A 239 -29.23 -25.86 -27.06
N VAL A 240 -30.34 -25.38 -26.48
CA VAL A 240 -31.69 -25.54 -27.07
C VAL A 240 -31.85 -24.61 -28.26
N LEU A 241 -31.49 -25.10 -29.44
CA LEU A 241 -31.31 -24.30 -30.65
C LEU A 241 -32.56 -23.52 -31.05
N GLU A 242 -33.76 -24.08 -30.86
CA GLU A 242 -35.02 -23.41 -31.18
C GLU A 242 -35.15 -22.03 -30.52
N TYR A 243 -34.68 -21.90 -29.28
CA TYR A 243 -34.72 -20.65 -28.49
C TYR A 243 -33.38 -19.92 -28.42
N TRP A 244 -32.33 -20.46 -29.03
CA TRP A 244 -30.99 -19.90 -28.98
C TRP A 244 -30.75 -18.83 -30.05
N ASP A 245 -30.39 -17.63 -29.61
CA ASP A 245 -29.98 -16.52 -30.49
C ASP A 245 -28.45 -16.43 -30.55
N PRO A 246 -27.80 -16.85 -31.65
CA PRO A 246 -26.33 -16.89 -31.74
C PRO A 246 -25.68 -15.52 -31.92
N SER A 247 -26.45 -14.41 -32.01
CA SER A 247 -25.91 -13.06 -32.24
C SER A 247 -24.72 -12.74 -31.36
N LEU A 248 -24.86 -12.91 -30.05
CA LEU A 248 -23.83 -12.45 -29.10
C LEU A 248 -22.53 -13.28 -29.17
N ALA A 249 -22.52 -14.43 -29.84
CA ALA A 249 -21.28 -15.12 -30.17
C ALA A 249 -20.38 -14.28 -31.10
N LEU A 250 -20.97 -13.42 -31.94
CA LEU A 250 -20.23 -12.50 -32.80
C LEU A 250 -19.45 -11.44 -32.01
N VAL A 251 -19.80 -11.17 -30.75
CA VAL A 251 -19.00 -10.31 -29.87
C VAL A 251 -17.66 -10.95 -29.52
N ILE A 252 -17.59 -12.28 -29.46
CA ILE A 252 -16.31 -13.01 -29.31
C ILE A 252 -15.48 -12.83 -30.59
N LEU A 253 -16.10 -13.04 -31.76
CA LEU A 253 -15.41 -13.01 -33.04
C LEU A 253 -14.95 -11.61 -33.48
N PHE A 254 -15.76 -10.57 -33.23
CA PHE A 254 -15.50 -9.20 -33.71
C PHE A 254 -15.23 -8.19 -32.59
N GLY A 255 -15.34 -8.60 -31.33
CA GLY A 255 -14.98 -7.79 -30.16
C GLY A 255 -13.71 -8.31 -29.48
N VAL A 256 -13.71 -9.58 -29.07
CA VAL A 256 -12.60 -10.19 -28.31
C VAL A 256 -11.40 -10.51 -29.21
N LEU A 257 -11.63 -11.16 -30.36
CA LEU A 257 -10.54 -11.58 -31.26
C LEU A 257 -9.77 -10.40 -31.87
N PRO A 258 -10.39 -9.30 -32.33
CA PRO A 258 -9.64 -8.13 -32.80
C PRO A 258 -8.82 -7.48 -31.69
N ASN A 259 -9.37 -7.38 -30.47
CA ASN A 259 -8.59 -6.96 -29.30
C ASN A 259 -7.39 -7.87 -29.05
N LEU A 260 -7.56 -9.19 -29.18
CA LEU A 260 -6.47 -10.15 -29.02
C LEU A 260 -5.37 -9.91 -30.05
N ILE A 261 -5.74 -9.82 -31.33
CA ILE A 261 -4.80 -9.56 -32.43
C ILE A 261 -4.05 -8.25 -32.20
N GLU A 262 -4.76 -7.17 -31.88
CA GLU A 262 -4.13 -5.86 -31.62
C GLU A 262 -3.19 -5.90 -30.41
N ASN A 263 -3.55 -6.61 -29.34
CA ASN A 263 -2.71 -6.82 -28.16
C ASN A 263 -1.43 -7.59 -28.47
N GLN A 264 -1.52 -8.61 -29.31
CA GLN A 264 -0.33 -9.36 -29.76
C GLN A 264 0.55 -8.53 -30.69
N MET A 265 -0.06 -7.71 -31.57
CA MET A 265 0.68 -6.88 -32.52
C MET A 265 1.41 -5.70 -31.88
N LYS A 266 0.73 -4.97 -30.98
CA LYS A 266 1.30 -3.75 -30.36
C LYS A 266 2.11 -4.06 -29.10
N GLY A 267 1.72 -5.10 -28.35
CA GLY A 267 2.30 -5.40 -27.04
C GLY A 267 2.09 -4.28 -26.01
N PHE A 268 2.73 -4.44 -24.85
CA PHE A 268 2.61 -3.51 -23.71
C PHE A 268 3.96 -2.94 -23.24
N LYS A 269 5.00 -3.01 -24.07
CA LYS A 269 6.36 -2.57 -23.72
C LYS A 269 6.52 -1.04 -23.80
N SER A 270 5.92 -0.41 -24.81
CA SER A 270 5.94 1.04 -25.00
C SER A 270 4.83 1.71 -24.19
N PRO A 271 5.03 2.92 -23.65
CA PRO A 271 3.98 3.60 -22.88
C PRO A 271 2.73 3.91 -23.74
N PRO A 272 1.54 3.96 -23.12
CA PRO A 272 0.32 4.41 -23.80
C PRO A 272 0.39 5.91 -24.14
N LEU A 273 -0.48 6.37 -25.04
CA LEU A 273 -0.35 7.71 -25.66
C LEU A 273 -0.44 8.88 -24.68
N PHE A 274 -1.23 8.75 -23.61
CA PHE A 274 -1.54 9.80 -22.64
C PHE A 274 -1.30 9.32 -21.19
N ALA A 275 -0.45 8.31 -20.99
CA ALA A 275 -0.03 7.88 -19.66
C ALA A 275 1.40 7.32 -19.69
N GLU A 276 2.10 7.38 -18.56
CA GLU A 276 3.49 6.92 -18.46
C GLU A 276 3.64 5.39 -18.50
N LYS A 277 2.60 4.65 -18.10
CA LYS A 277 2.59 3.18 -18.09
C LYS A 277 1.17 2.62 -18.20
N TYR A 278 1.05 1.36 -18.61
CA TYR A 278 -0.22 0.65 -18.57
C TYR A 278 -0.60 0.24 -17.14
N ALA A 279 -1.87 0.41 -16.78
CA ALA A 279 -2.49 -0.08 -15.55
C ALA A 279 -3.16 -1.45 -15.76
N LEU A 280 -2.34 -2.48 -16.02
CA LEU A 280 -2.83 -3.86 -16.25
C LEU A 280 -3.02 -4.62 -14.91
N PRO A 281 -4.03 -5.51 -14.79
CA PRO A 281 -4.20 -6.40 -13.65
C PRO A 281 -2.97 -7.29 -13.48
N THR A 282 -2.43 -7.31 -12.27
CA THR A 282 -1.26 -8.10 -11.89
C THR A 282 -1.61 -9.52 -11.46
N LYS A 283 -2.86 -9.78 -11.06
CA LYS A 283 -3.33 -11.10 -10.58
C LYS A 283 -3.40 -12.14 -11.72
N THR A 284 -2.84 -13.31 -11.46
CA THR A 284 -2.67 -14.44 -12.38
C THR A 284 -3.59 -15.62 -11.99
N ILE A 285 -3.42 -16.79 -12.63
CA ILE A 285 -4.13 -18.02 -12.25
C ILE A 285 -3.82 -18.42 -10.81
N GLN A 286 -2.60 -18.14 -10.32
CA GLN A 286 -2.16 -18.52 -8.97
C GLN A 286 -2.92 -17.77 -7.87
N ASP A 287 -3.54 -16.64 -8.20
CA ASP A 287 -4.32 -15.80 -7.28
C ASP A 287 -5.81 -16.19 -7.23
N ILE A 288 -6.18 -17.34 -7.80
CA ILE A 288 -7.56 -17.84 -7.77
C ILE A 288 -7.80 -18.59 -6.47
N ASP A 289 -8.73 -18.08 -5.68
CA ASP A 289 -9.22 -18.71 -4.46
C ASP A 289 -10.69 -19.14 -4.60
N THR A 290 -11.19 -19.84 -3.58
CA THR A 290 -12.59 -20.27 -3.51
C THR A 290 -13.55 -19.09 -3.56
N ARG A 291 -13.16 -17.94 -3.02
CA ARG A 291 -13.94 -16.70 -3.00
C ARG A 291 -14.12 -16.12 -4.40
N PHE A 292 -13.06 -16.10 -5.20
CA PHE A 292 -13.12 -15.70 -6.60
C PHE A 292 -14.08 -16.60 -7.38
N LEU A 293 -13.99 -17.93 -7.20
CA LEU A 293 -14.87 -18.89 -7.87
C LEU A 293 -16.33 -18.72 -7.44
N VAL A 294 -16.60 -18.63 -6.14
CA VAL A 294 -17.95 -18.35 -5.62
C VAL A 294 -18.47 -17.03 -6.17
N GLY A 295 -17.63 -16.00 -6.23
CA GLY A 295 -17.97 -14.72 -6.85
C GLY A 295 -18.37 -14.86 -8.33
N ALA A 296 -17.61 -15.63 -9.10
CA ALA A 296 -17.91 -15.89 -10.50
C ALA A 296 -19.22 -16.68 -10.66
N VAL A 297 -19.46 -17.70 -9.83
CA VAL A 297 -20.72 -18.44 -9.79
C VAL A 297 -21.88 -17.49 -9.49
N SER A 298 -21.80 -16.68 -8.43
CA SER A 298 -22.89 -15.76 -8.05
C SER A 298 -23.15 -14.66 -9.08
N PHE A 299 -22.09 -14.15 -9.73
CA PHE A 299 -22.26 -13.27 -10.88
C PHE A 299 -22.99 -13.99 -12.02
N GLY A 300 -22.63 -15.25 -12.31
CA GLY A 300 -23.30 -16.10 -13.29
C GLY A 300 -24.78 -16.31 -12.98
N ILE A 301 -25.14 -16.57 -11.71
CA ILE A 301 -26.52 -16.71 -11.27
C ILE A 301 -27.30 -15.41 -11.54
N GLY A 302 -26.83 -14.28 -11.03
CA GLY A 302 -27.52 -13.00 -11.20
C GLY A 302 -27.65 -12.58 -12.67
N TRP A 303 -26.60 -12.83 -13.47
CA TRP A 303 -26.62 -12.56 -14.91
C TRP A 303 -27.58 -13.49 -15.66
N GLY A 304 -27.63 -14.78 -15.32
CA GLY A 304 -28.56 -15.76 -15.91
C GLY A 304 -30.02 -15.53 -15.55
N LEU A 305 -30.30 -15.01 -14.34
CA LEU A 305 -31.68 -14.70 -13.91
C LEU A 305 -32.31 -13.55 -14.70
N THR A 306 -31.53 -12.55 -15.13
CA THR A 306 -32.09 -11.30 -15.67
C THR A 306 -31.49 -10.87 -17.00
N GLY A 307 -30.50 -11.58 -17.53
CA GLY A 307 -29.75 -11.18 -18.72
C GLY A 307 -29.05 -9.83 -18.59
N THR A 308 -28.94 -9.26 -17.37
CA THR A 308 -28.53 -7.88 -17.16
C THR A 308 -27.18 -7.81 -16.44
N CYS A 309 -26.18 -7.21 -17.10
CA CYS A 309 -24.83 -6.97 -16.59
C CYS A 309 -24.67 -5.46 -16.25
N PRO A 310 -23.70 -5.03 -15.43
CA PRO A 310 -23.53 -3.61 -15.06
C PRO A 310 -23.52 -2.60 -16.23
N GLY A 311 -22.91 -2.94 -17.38
CA GLY A 311 -22.93 -2.06 -18.56
C GLY A 311 -24.35 -1.79 -19.09
N PRO A 312 -25.09 -2.83 -19.53
CA PRO A 312 -26.50 -2.73 -19.87
C PRO A 312 -27.40 -2.10 -18.79
N ALA A 313 -27.13 -2.39 -17.50
CA ALA A 313 -27.90 -1.83 -16.40
C ALA A 313 -27.81 -0.30 -16.33
N VAL A 314 -26.63 0.28 -16.62
CA VAL A 314 -26.44 1.74 -16.68
C VAL A 314 -27.25 2.36 -17.81
N LEU A 315 -27.28 1.74 -18.98
CA LEU A 315 -28.11 2.22 -20.10
C LEU A 315 -29.60 2.16 -19.73
N ARG A 316 -30.03 1.06 -19.12
CA ARG A 316 -31.40 0.96 -18.60
C ARG A 316 -31.69 2.01 -17.54
N ALA A 317 -30.74 2.36 -16.67
CA ALA A 317 -30.92 3.40 -15.67
C ALA A 317 -31.17 4.79 -16.30
N PHE A 318 -30.53 5.11 -17.42
CA PHE A 318 -30.84 6.35 -18.16
C PHE A 318 -32.25 6.35 -18.75
N ALA A 319 -32.73 5.20 -19.24
CA ALA A 319 -34.08 5.07 -19.79
C ALA A 319 -35.19 4.92 -18.72
N GLN A 320 -34.87 4.31 -17.58
CA GLN A 320 -35.78 4.04 -16.46
C GLN A 320 -35.09 4.40 -15.14
N PRO A 321 -35.07 5.69 -14.74
CA PRO A 321 -34.33 6.15 -13.57
C PRO A 321 -34.73 5.44 -12.26
N VAL A 322 -36.02 5.17 -12.06
CA VAL A 322 -36.53 4.48 -10.86
C VAL A 322 -35.98 3.05 -10.77
N TRP A 323 -36.05 2.29 -11.87
CA TRP A 323 -35.45 0.96 -11.94
C TRP A 323 -33.93 1.03 -11.72
N GLY A 324 -33.30 2.04 -12.33
CA GLY A 324 -31.87 2.32 -12.22
C GLY A 324 -31.43 2.53 -10.78
N LEU A 325 -32.14 3.35 -10.01
CA LEU A 325 -31.84 3.60 -8.60
C LEU A 325 -31.91 2.32 -7.76
N LEU A 326 -32.95 1.50 -7.96
CA LEU A 326 -33.10 0.22 -7.27
C LEU A 326 -31.98 -0.75 -7.62
N TRP A 327 -31.69 -0.90 -8.91
CA TRP A 327 -30.67 -1.83 -9.38
C TRP A 327 -29.27 -1.37 -8.99
N ILE A 328 -28.91 -0.11 -9.25
CA ILE A 328 -27.59 0.45 -8.91
C ILE A 328 -27.39 0.45 -7.39
N GLY A 329 -28.42 0.79 -6.62
CA GLY A 329 -28.41 0.71 -5.15
C GLY A 329 -28.20 -0.71 -4.64
N GLY A 330 -28.94 -1.69 -5.18
CA GLY A 330 -28.74 -3.12 -4.88
C GLY A 330 -27.33 -3.59 -5.23
N PHE A 331 -26.86 -3.29 -6.44
CA PHE A 331 -25.51 -3.63 -6.91
C PHE A 331 -24.42 -3.08 -5.99
N TRP A 332 -24.57 -1.82 -5.54
CA TRP A 332 -23.66 -1.22 -4.59
C TRP A 332 -23.70 -1.90 -3.22
N LEU A 333 -24.90 -2.16 -2.70
CA LEU A 333 -25.11 -2.83 -1.41
C LEU A 333 -24.49 -4.23 -1.41
N GLY A 334 -24.71 -5.02 -2.46
CA GLY A 334 -24.09 -6.32 -2.64
C GLY A 334 -22.56 -6.28 -2.67
N GLY A 335 -22.00 -5.25 -3.31
CA GLY A 335 -20.56 -5.00 -3.30
C GLY A 335 -19.99 -4.52 -1.96
N LYS A 336 -20.85 -4.07 -1.03
CA LYS A 336 -20.50 -3.63 0.34
C LYS A 336 -20.60 -4.74 1.38
N ILE A 337 -21.48 -5.74 1.19
CA ILE A 337 -21.66 -6.89 2.12
C ILE A 337 -20.33 -7.62 2.37
N THR A 338 -19.38 -7.53 1.44
CA THR A 338 -18.01 -8.04 1.55
C THR A 338 -17.14 -7.34 2.61
N GLN A 339 -17.59 -6.24 3.23
CA GLN A 339 -16.83 -5.52 4.27
C GLN A 339 -16.98 -6.10 5.68
N ARG A 340 -18.03 -6.88 5.99
CA ARG A 340 -18.31 -7.33 7.38
C ARG A 340 -17.91 -8.75 7.72
N HIS A 341 -17.79 -9.62 6.72
CA HIS A 341 -17.17 -10.92 6.88
C HIS A 341 -16.31 -11.16 5.66
N THR A 342 -15.09 -11.68 5.89
CA THR A 342 -14.20 -12.24 4.88
C THR A 342 -13.16 -11.26 4.27
N GLN A 343 -11.91 -11.34 4.74
CA GLN A 343 -10.70 -11.15 3.91
C GLN A 343 -9.70 -12.29 4.20
N PRO A 344 -9.02 -12.87 3.19
CA PRO A 344 -7.62 -13.22 3.29
C PRO A 344 -6.83 -12.00 2.74
N ARG A 345 -5.67 -11.71 3.33
CA ARG A 345 -4.86 -10.54 3.00
C ARG A 345 -4.21 -10.68 1.61
N HIS A 346 -4.37 -9.65 0.76
CA HIS A 346 -3.47 -9.12 -0.30
C HIS A 346 -4.31 -8.42 -1.42
N THR A 347 -4.15 -7.16 -1.82
CA THR A 347 -3.21 -6.06 -1.56
C THR A 347 -4.06 -4.79 -1.66
N HIS A 348 -4.32 -4.11 -0.54
CA HIS A 348 -4.77 -2.71 -0.53
C HIS A 348 -3.54 -1.87 -0.18
N THR A 349 -3.31 -0.80 -0.93
CA THR A 349 -2.31 0.22 -0.59
C THR A 349 -2.73 0.89 0.70
N MET A 350 -1.80 0.97 1.66
CA MET A 350 -1.96 1.57 3.00
C MET A 350 -2.49 3.02 2.98
N GLU A 351 -2.43 3.71 1.84
CA GLU A 351 -2.90 5.09 1.67
C GLU A 351 -4.43 5.21 1.56
N ASP A 352 -5.11 4.20 1.00
CA ASP A 352 -6.57 4.26 0.81
C ASP A 352 -7.34 4.02 2.12
N ASP A 353 -6.80 3.20 3.03
CA ASP A 353 -7.40 2.93 4.34
C ASP A 353 -7.22 4.13 5.32
N ARG A 354 -6.18 4.95 5.10
CA ARG A 354 -5.91 6.18 5.87
C ARG A 354 -6.83 7.35 5.50
N ALA A 355 -7.32 7.37 4.26
CA ALA A 355 -8.30 8.37 3.82
C ALA A 355 -9.72 8.05 4.33
N ALA A 356 -10.07 6.76 4.46
CA ALA A 356 -11.41 6.32 4.87
C ALA A 356 -11.67 6.38 6.39
N THR A 357 -10.64 6.51 7.22
CA THR A 357 -10.73 6.55 8.69
C THR A 357 -10.60 7.95 9.30
N ASN A 358 -10.40 8.99 8.48
CA ASN A 358 -10.48 10.39 8.90
C ASN A 358 -11.90 10.94 8.66
N LEU A 359 -12.83 10.58 9.52
CA LEU A 359 -13.96 11.45 9.83
C LEU A 359 -13.62 12.09 11.19
N GLY A 360 -13.09 13.31 11.14
CA GLY A 360 -13.02 14.13 12.36
C GLY A 360 -14.43 14.28 12.95
N PRO A 361 -14.56 14.47 14.27
CA PRO A 361 -15.87 14.75 14.86
C PRO A 361 -16.46 15.98 14.17
N GLU A 362 -17.71 15.85 13.71
CA GLU A 362 -18.52 16.99 13.28
C GLU A 362 -18.56 18.00 14.43
N THR A 363 -18.26 19.25 14.11
CA THR A 363 -18.36 20.37 15.04
C THR A 363 -19.83 20.61 15.35
N ASP A 364 -20.31 20.03 16.45
CA ASP A 364 -21.49 20.51 17.12
C ASP A 364 -21.08 21.62 18.12
N LEU A 365 -21.49 22.83 17.74
CA LEU A 365 -21.55 24.02 18.57
C LEU A 365 -22.62 23.80 19.64
N ASP A 366 -22.18 23.66 20.89
CA ASP A 366 -22.75 24.26 22.11
C ASP A 366 -22.46 23.36 23.30
N MET A 367 -21.79 23.95 24.30
CA MET A 367 -22.14 23.90 25.73
C MET A 367 -20.91 24.30 26.55
N MET A 368 -20.93 25.56 27.00
CA MET A 368 -20.09 26.07 28.09
C MET A 368 -20.47 25.34 29.38
N GLU A 369 -19.50 24.76 30.08
CA GLU A 369 -19.63 24.60 31.53
C GLU A 369 -18.27 24.70 32.23
N GLU A 370 -18.17 25.69 33.12
CA GLU A 370 -17.02 26.02 33.96
C GLU A 370 -16.74 24.92 34.99
N ALA A 371 -15.49 24.47 35.07
CA ALA A 371 -15.01 23.65 36.18
C ALA A 371 -14.39 24.54 37.28
N LEU A 372 -15.06 24.58 38.44
CA LEU A 372 -14.66 25.29 39.67
C LEU A 372 -13.36 24.72 40.30
N PRO A 373 -12.57 25.54 41.02
CA PRO A 373 -11.32 25.10 41.65
C PRO A 373 -11.56 24.55 43.06
N VAL A 374 -10.94 23.42 43.40
CA VAL A 374 -10.93 22.86 44.76
C VAL A 374 -9.52 22.98 45.38
N PRO A 375 -9.40 23.46 46.65
CA PRO A 375 -8.14 23.98 47.18
C PRO A 375 -7.26 22.92 47.85
N LYS A 376 -5.94 23.09 47.75
CA LYS A 376 -4.93 22.38 48.57
C LYS A 376 -4.73 23.10 49.90
N GLN A 377 -4.59 22.36 51.01
CA GLN A 377 -3.89 22.75 52.27
C GLN A 377 -3.86 21.56 53.29
N PRO A 378 -3.02 21.55 54.38
CA PRO A 378 -1.77 20.78 54.40
C PRO A 378 -1.45 19.94 55.67
N LYS A 379 -0.40 19.09 55.55
CA LYS A 379 0.58 18.52 56.51
C LYS A 379 0.25 18.34 58.02
N ARG A 380 0.70 17.18 58.57
CA ARG A 380 1.74 16.97 59.63
C ARG A 380 1.51 15.60 60.33
N ARG A 381 2.42 14.89 61.01
CA ARG A 381 3.89 14.83 61.23
C ARG A 381 4.07 13.98 62.51
N PHE A 382 4.96 12.97 62.57
CA PHE A 382 5.84 12.63 63.72
C PHE A 382 6.56 11.29 63.47
N VAL A 383 7.78 10.94 63.95
CA VAL A 383 9.10 11.54 64.24
C VAL A 383 9.94 10.39 64.81
N GLY A 384 11.25 10.37 64.56
CA GLY A 384 12.24 9.58 65.32
C GLY A 384 13.44 9.15 64.47
N ARG A 385 14.45 10.00 64.18
CA ARG A 385 15.67 10.31 64.98
C ARG A 385 16.48 9.03 65.34
N LYS A 386 17.80 8.93 65.18
CA LYS A 386 18.88 9.93 64.99
C LYS A 386 20.21 9.18 64.79
N MET A 387 21.15 9.82 64.08
CA MET A 387 22.62 9.90 64.27
C MET A 387 23.35 9.79 62.91
N THR A 388 23.64 10.92 62.24
CA THR A 388 24.84 11.81 62.35
C THR A 388 26.07 11.20 61.67
N GLU A 389 26.89 11.87 60.87
CA GLU A 389 26.94 13.22 60.28
C GLU A 389 28.25 13.28 59.46
N LYS A 390 28.39 14.28 58.57
CA LYS A 390 29.62 14.79 57.91
C LYS A 390 30.12 14.14 56.61
N ALA A 391 29.47 14.56 55.51
CA ALA A 391 30.03 15.15 54.28
C ALA A 391 28.81 15.38 53.37
N SER A 392 28.49 16.54 52.80
CA SER A 392 29.24 17.73 52.45
C SER A 392 28.22 18.81 52.07
N GLU A 393 28.43 20.04 52.53
CA GLU A 393 27.77 21.23 51.98
C GLU A 393 28.33 21.48 50.58
N GLN A 394 27.50 21.39 49.54
CA GLN A 394 27.59 22.19 48.32
C GLN A 394 26.27 22.10 47.55
N GLN A 395 25.80 23.27 47.14
CA GLN A 395 24.51 23.53 46.51
C GLN A 395 24.48 22.88 45.12
N ALA A 396 23.52 21.98 44.86
CA ALA A 396 23.36 21.32 43.57
C ALA A 396 22.64 22.26 42.58
N ASP A 397 23.34 22.58 41.50
CA ASP A 397 22.87 23.32 40.34
C ASP A 397 21.86 22.49 39.53
N SER A 398 20.78 23.10 39.05
CA SER A 398 19.65 22.38 38.41
C SER A 398 19.85 22.03 36.94
N ASN A 399 21.09 22.11 36.43
CA ASN A 399 21.44 21.89 35.01
C ASN A 399 22.68 21.00 34.77
N ALA A 400 23.07 20.13 35.70
CA ALA A 400 24.19 19.21 35.48
C ALA A 400 23.77 17.92 34.74
N ASN A 401 24.31 17.73 33.53
CA ASN A 401 24.26 16.52 32.72
C ASN A 401 24.87 15.31 33.46
N ILE A 402 24.18 14.16 33.44
CA ILE A 402 24.69 12.89 33.99
C ILE A 402 25.30 12.08 32.84
N GLU A 403 26.46 12.51 32.38
CA GLU A 403 27.49 11.63 31.79
C GLU A 403 28.46 11.25 32.91
N ASP A 404 28.01 10.43 33.86
CA ASP A 404 28.89 9.54 34.64
C ASP A 404 28.01 8.69 35.56
N SER A 405 27.78 7.44 35.17
CA SER A 405 27.10 6.44 36.01
C SER A 405 28.12 5.44 36.55
N SER A 406 28.96 5.88 37.48
CA SER A 406 29.70 5.01 38.38
C SER A 406 28.95 4.88 39.71
N ALA A 407 27.83 4.14 39.72
CA ALA A 407 27.04 3.89 40.92
C ALA A 407 27.17 2.42 41.39
N ILE A 408 27.96 2.25 42.45
CA ILE A 408 27.83 1.35 43.61
C ILE A 408 27.11 0.00 43.36
N GLN A 409 27.91 -1.08 43.26
CA GLN A 409 27.42 -2.46 43.16
C GLN A 409 26.97 -3.01 44.53
N GLY A 410 25.66 -3.20 44.70
CA GLY A 410 25.11 -4.22 45.61
C GLY A 410 25.31 -5.64 45.05
N PRO A 411 25.14 -6.71 45.86
CA PRO A 411 25.56 -8.06 45.48
C PRO A 411 24.79 -8.56 44.25
N ARG A 412 25.50 -8.68 43.12
CA ARG A 412 24.98 -9.16 41.83
C ARG A 412 24.69 -10.66 41.90
N ARG A 413 23.40 -11.04 41.91
CA ARG A 413 23.00 -12.33 41.32
C ARG A 413 23.38 -12.27 39.83
N SER A 414 24.02 -13.32 39.31
CA SER A 414 24.50 -13.33 37.93
C SER A 414 23.33 -13.13 36.96
N ALA A 415 23.49 -12.29 35.93
CA ALA A 415 22.45 -12.04 34.92
C ALA A 415 21.97 -13.32 34.20
N ARG A 416 22.71 -14.42 34.32
CA ARG A 416 22.31 -15.77 33.86
C ARG A 416 21.20 -16.40 34.71
N ALA A 417 21.22 -16.22 36.03
CA ALA A 417 20.21 -16.79 36.92
C ALA A 417 18.84 -16.11 36.80
N LEU A 418 18.80 -14.85 36.37
CA LEU A 418 17.57 -14.07 36.14
C LEU A 418 16.90 -14.36 34.77
N ASN A 419 17.60 -15.04 33.86
CA ASN A 419 17.13 -15.35 32.51
C ASN A 419 16.83 -16.84 32.29
N ALA A 420 17.04 -17.69 33.30
CA ALA A 420 16.69 -19.10 33.21
C ALA A 420 15.18 -19.26 33.37
N LEU A 421 14.51 -19.81 32.35
CA LEU A 421 13.10 -20.12 32.42
C LEU A 421 12.90 -21.25 33.45
N PRO A 422 11.98 -21.08 34.42
CA PRO A 422 11.64 -22.13 35.36
C PRO A 422 11.11 -23.39 34.66
N ASP A 423 11.50 -24.57 35.15
CA ASP A 423 11.09 -25.86 34.57
C ASP A 423 9.57 -26.07 34.62
N ASP A 424 8.91 -25.51 35.64
CA ASP A 424 7.45 -25.52 35.81
C ASP A 424 6.70 -24.68 34.77
N ILE A 425 7.40 -23.79 34.04
CA ILE A 425 6.81 -23.07 32.91
C ILE A 425 7.20 -23.77 31.61
N LEU A 426 8.46 -24.16 31.46
CA LEU A 426 8.99 -24.71 30.21
C LEU A 426 8.37 -26.08 29.86
N HIS A 427 8.16 -26.95 30.86
CA HIS A 427 7.66 -28.32 30.66
C HIS A 427 6.18 -28.49 31.01
N ASP A 428 5.45 -27.41 31.26
CA ASP A 428 4.01 -27.44 31.53
C ASP A 428 3.25 -27.84 30.25
N THR A 429 2.46 -28.92 30.34
CA THR A 429 1.73 -29.48 29.20
C THR A 429 0.66 -28.53 28.69
N ASP A 430 -0.08 -27.88 29.58
CA ASP A 430 -1.19 -26.99 29.21
C ASP A 430 -0.66 -25.73 28.53
N ILE A 431 0.45 -25.18 29.03
CA ILE A 431 1.13 -24.03 28.39
C ILE A 431 1.59 -24.41 26.98
N ASN A 432 2.22 -25.57 26.82
CA ASN A 432 2.74 -26.01 25.53
C ASN A 432 1.61 -26.32 24.52
N ASP A 433 0.52 -26.94 24.96
CA ASP A 433 -0.66 -27.19 24.12
C ASP A 433 -1.31 -25.87 23.67
N ALA A 434 -1.39 -24.87 24.55
CA ALA A 434 -1.91 -23.56 24.19
C ALA A 434 -0.98 -22.80 23.22
N ILE A 435 0.34 -22.91 23.40
CA ILE A 435 1.33 -22.34 22.47
C ILE A 435 1.22 -23.01 21.09
N ALA A 436 0.90 -24.30 21.02
CA ALA A 436 0.73 -25.03 19.75
C ALA A 436 -0.42 -24.48 18.86
N LEU A 437 -1.29 -23.62 19.39
CA LEU A 437 -2.30 -22.88 18.62
C LEU A 437 -1.69 -21.74 17.78
N LEU A 438 -0.48 -21.29 18.13
CA LEU A 438 0.28 -20.29 17.38
C LEU A 438 1.06 -20.99 16.24
N PRO A 439 1.36 -20.28 15.14
CA PRO A 439 2.05 -20.89 14.01
C PRO A 439 3.45 -21.39 14.43
N PRO A 440 3.78 -22.66 14.16
CA PRO A 440 4.97 -23.31 14.72
C PRO A 440 6.29 -22.75 14.18
N ASN A 441 6.24 -22.03 13.05
CA ASN A 441 7.41 -21.38 12.48
C ASN A 441 7.69 -19.98 13.08
N TYR A 442 6.86 -19.47 13.98
CA TYR A 442 7.08 -18.21 14.69
C TYR A 442 7.34 -18.48 16.17
N ASN A 443 8.43 -17.94 16.71
CA ASN A 443 8.74 -18.03 18.12
C ASN A 443 8.33 -16.76 18.88
N PHE A 444 7.13 -16.75 19.46
CA PHE A 444 6.63 -15.65 20.29
C PHE A 444 7.19 -15.64 21.73
N GLU A 445 8.10 -16.55 22.08
CA GLU A 445 8.72 -16.66 23.42
C GLU A 445 7.69 -16.60 24.57
N ILE A 446 6.53 -17.26 24.42
CA ILE A 446 5.42 -17.16 25.38
C ILE A 446 5.84 -17.58 26.80
N HIS A 447 6.67 -18.61 26.95
CA HIS A 447 7.22 -19.01 28.25
C HIS A 447 7.94 -17.85 28.96
N LYS A 448 8.69 -17.04 28.21
CA LYS A 448 9.38 -15.85 28.73
C LYS A 448 8.41 -14.74 29.10
N CYS A 449 7.35 -14.55 28.32
CA CYS A 449 6.28 -13.62 28.65
C CYS A 449 5.61 -14.01 29.99
N ILE A 450 5.20 -15.27 30.15
CA ILE A 450 4.59 -15.80 31.38
C ILE A 450 5.55 -15.64 32.57
N HIS A 451 6.80 -16.05 32.41
CA HIS A 451 7.81 -15.91 33.46
C HIS A 451 8.01 -14.45 33.87
N ARG A 452 8.07 -13.53 32.90
CA ARG A 452 8.25 -12.10 33.17
C ARG A 452 7.04 -11.50 33.90
N ILE A 453 5.82 -11.86 33.50
CA ILE A 453 4.60 -11.40 34.17
C ILE A 453 4.57 -11.90 35.62
N ARG A 454 4.78 -13.21 35.84
CA ARG A 454 4.78 -13.82 37.18
C ARG A 454 5.87 -13.25 38.08
N SER A 455 7.10 -13.12 37.58
CA SER A 455 8.25 -12.64 38.37
C SER A 455 8.20 -11.14 38.70
N SER A 456 7.60 -10.32 37.83
CA SER A 456 7.44 -8.89 38.09
C SER A 456 6.22 -8.56 38.95
N GLY A 457 5.26 -9.48 39.07
CA GLY A 457 3.99 -9.23 39.74
C GLY A 457 3.05 -8.29 38.97
N ALA A 458 3.33 -8.03 37.69
CA ALA A 458 2.52 -7.17 36.84
C ALA A 458 1.06 -7.67 36.76
N LYS A 459 0.10 -6.74 36.82
CA LYS A 459 -1.34 -7.01 36.80
C LYS A 459 -1.99 -6.53 35.52
N SER A 460 -1.57 -5.38 34.99
CA SER A 460 -2.04 -4.84 33.72
C SER A 460 -0.91 -4.85 32.68
N ILE A 461 -1.10 -5.56 31.56
CA ILE A 461 -0.06 -5.81 30.56
C ILE A 461 -0.47 -5.24 29.21
N ALA A 462 0.25 -4.23 28.73
CA ALA A 462 0.12 -3.74 27.37
C ALA A 462 0.81 -4.70 26.38
N LEU A 463 0.13 -5.06 25.30
CA LEU A 463 0.66 -5.88 24.21
C LEU A 463 0.71 -5.02 22.94
N GLN A 464 1.91 -4.79 22.43
CA GLN A 464 2.12 -4.01 21.21
C GLN A 464 2.69 -4.92 20.11
N PHE A 465 2.02 -4.92 18.96
CA PHE A 465 2.39 -5.75 17.80
C PHE A 465 2.50 -4.89 16.55
N PRO A 466 3.40 -5.23 15.61
CA PRO A 466 3.26 -4.73 14.25
C PRO A 466 2.02 -5.33 13.57
N GLU A 467 1.53 -4.64 12.53
CA GLU A 467 0.33 -4.99 11.73
C GLU A 467 0.28 -6.47 11.30
N GLY A 468 1.44 -7.03 10.94
CA GLY A 468 1.60 -8.40 10.49
C GLY A 468 1.32 -9.45 11.58
N LEU A 469 1.46 -9.10 12.86
CA LEU A 469 1.30 -10.00 14.00
C LEU A 469 0.06 -9.72 14.86
N LEU A 470 -0.69 -8.64 14.58
CA LEU A 470 -1.94 -8.32 15.28
C LEU A 470 -2.97 -9.46 15.22
N LEU A 471 -2.94 -10.29 14.17
CA LEU A 471 -3.84 -11.44 14.05
C LEU A 471 -3.64 -12.51 15.15
N PHE A 472 -2.51 -12.48 15.85
CA PHE A 472 -2.21 -13.39 16.97
C PHE A 472 -2.46 -12.74 18.34
N ALA A 473 -2.82 -11.45 18.38
CA ALA A 473 -2.86 -10.67 19.61
C ALA A 473 -3.90 -11.20 20.61
N THR A 474 -5.09 -11.58 20.15
CA THR A 474 -6.15 -12.12 21.01
C THR A 474 -5.77 -13.50 21.55
N THR A 475 -5.23 -14.39 20.71
CA THR A 475 -4.77 -15.71 21.15
C THR A 475 -3.65 -15.59 22.18
N ILE A 476 -2.66 -14.71 21.94
CA ILE A 476 -1.58 -14.47 22.90
C ILE A 476 -2.14 -13.86 24.20
N SER A 477 -3.08 -12.92 24.10
CA SER A 477 -3.78 -12.34 25.25
C SER A 477 -4.49 -13.42 26.09
N ASP A 478 -5.23 -14.33 25.46
CA ASP A 478 -5.94 -15.41 26.14
C ASP A 478 -4.97 -16.38 26.82
N ILE A 479 -3.86 -16.74 26.16
CA ILE A 479 -2.80 -17.57 26.75
C ILE A 479 -2.21 -16.88 27.99
N LEU A 480 -1.81 -15.61 27.88
CA LEU A 480 -1.17 -14.89 28.99
C LEU A 480 -2.12 -14.73 30.18
N THR A 481 -3.39 -14.38 29.96
CA THR A 481 -4.38 -14.24 31.04
C THR A 481 -4.76 -15.59 31.67
N ARG A 482 -4.81 -16.67 30.87
CA ARG A 482 -5.05 -18.03 31.37
C ARG A 482 -3.95 -18.50 32.31
N PHE A 483 -2.68 -18.30 31.93
CA PHE A 483 -1.52 -18.81 32.67
C PHE A 483 -0.91 -17.79 33.65
N CYS A 484 -1.41 -16.56 33.68
CA CYS A 484 -1.09 -15.56 34.70
C CYS A 484 -2.41 -15.08 35.35
N PRO A 485 -3.01 -15.88 36.26
CA PRO A 485 -4.31 -15.56 36.84
C PRO A 485 -4.27 -14.25 37.63
N GLY A 486 -5.38 -13.50 37.54
CA GLY A 486 -5.48 -12.17 38.16
C GLY A 486 -4.70 -11.08 37.43
N THR A 487 -4.42 -11.28 36.14
CA THR A 487 -3.86 -10.27 35.25
C THR A 487 -4.85 -9.93 34.13
N SER A 488 -4.73 -8.73 33.56
CA SER A 488 -5.46 -8.27 32.38
C SER A 488 -4.49 -7.80 31.32
N THR A 489 -4.83 -8.05 30.06
CA THR A 489 -4.07 -7.62 28.90
C THR A 489 -4.80 -6.48 28.18
N LEU A 490 -4.02 -5.53 27.65
CA LEU A 490 -4.49 -4.43 26.81
C LEU A 490 -3.76 -4.51 25.48
N ILE A 491 -4.48 -4.81 24.40
CA ILE A 491 -3.91 -4.86 23.05
C ILE A 491 -3.87 -3.43 22.51
N MET A 492 -2.67 -2.95 22.17
CA MET A 492 -2.48 -1.62 21.59
C MET A 492 -2.84 -1.67 20.10
N GLY A 493 -3.88 -0.92 19.72
CA GLY A 493 -4.40 -0.87 18.34
C GLY A 493 -3.68 0.11 17.42
N ASP A 494 -2.82 0.97 17.96
CA ASP A 494 -2.06 1.94 17.17
C ASP A 494 -0.98 1.27 16.32
N VAL A 495 -0.68 1.90 15.19
CA VAL A 495 0.27 1.36 14.21
C VAL A 495 1.67 1.32 14.79
N THR A 496 2.32 0.16 14.68
CA THR A 496 3.71 -0.05 15.11
C THR A 496 4.58 -0.42 13.92
N TYR A 497 5.32 0.55 13.38
CA TYR A 497 6.19 0.35 12.20
C TYR A 497 7.53 -0.33 12.49
N GLY A 498 8.00 -0.23 13.73
CA GLY A 498 9.33 -0.65 14.11
C GLY A 498 9.61 -0.46 15.59
N ALA A 499 10.83 -0.83 16.01
CA ALA A 499 11.29 -0.63 17.39
C ALA A 499 11.25 0.84 17.86
N CYS A 500 11.33 1.80 16.92
CA CYS A 500 11.23 3.23 17.22
C CYS A 500 9.81 3.66 17.61
N CYS A 501 8.79 2.86 17.32
CA CYS A 501 7.38 3.09 17.65
C CYS A 501 6.99 2.48 19.00
N ILE A 502 7.94 2.11 19.86
CA ILE A 502 7.61 1.62 21.20
C ILE A 502 6.78 2.69 21.93
N ASP A 503 5.56 2.31 22.33
CA ASP A 503 4.60 3.26 22.91
C ASP A 503 4.45 3.06 24.41
N ASP A 504 5.55 3.35 25.10
CA ASP A 504 5.66 3.23 26.54
C ASP A 504 4.92 4.36 27.28
N TYR A 505 4.67 5.49 26.60
CA TYR A 505 3.90 6.60 27.14
C TYR A 505 2.41 6.27 27.23
N THR A 506 1.80 5.76 26.16
CA THR A 506 0.38 5.39 26.15
C THR A 506 0.11 4.21 27.07
N ALA A 507 0.98 3.18 27.05
CA ALA A 507 0.85 2.04 27.96
C ALA A 507 0.83 2.48 29.44
N ARG A 508 1.72 3.41 29.82
CA ARG A 508 1.74 3.98 31.17
C ARG A 508 0.50 4.83 31.46
N ALA A 509 0.06 5.65 30.51
CA ALA A 509 -1.12 6.50 30.67
C ALA A 509 -2.41 5.69 30.88
N LEU A 510 -2.48 4.49 30.28
CA LEU A 510 -3.55 3.51 30.46
C LEU A 510 -3.41 2.67 31.74
N GLY A 511 -2.43 2.97 32.60
CA GLY A 511 -2.25 2.27 33.88
C GLY A 511 -1.72 0.85 33.75
N CYS A 512 -0.98 0.54 32.67
CA CYS A 512 -0.29 -0.74 32.56
C CYS A 512 0.98 -0.77 33.43
N ASP A 513 1.33 -1.97 33.91
CA ASP A 513 2.55 -2.23 34.70
C ASP A 513 3.71 -2.72 33.83
N LEU A 514 3.39 -3.41 32.74
CA LEU A 514 4.34 -4.03 31.82
C LEU A 514 3.89 -3.81 30.36
N LEU A 515 4.82 -3.43 29.49
CA LEU A 515 4.66 -3.42 28.04
C LEU A 515 5.44 -4.61 27.43
N ILE A 516 4.76 -5.46 26.67
CA ILE A 516 5.38 -6.49 25.84
C ILE A 516 5.33 -6.02 24.38
N HIS A 517 6.51 -5.75 23.81
CA HIS A 517 6.68 -5.26 22.44
C HIS A 517 7.21 -6.40 21.55
N TYR A 518 6.42 -6.80 20.56
CA TYR A 518 6.73 -7.92 19.68
C TYR A 518 7.40 -7.50 18.36
N ALA A 519 8.16 -8.43 17.78
CA ALA A 519 8.78 -8.45 16.45
C ALA A 519 9.95 -7.50 16.17
N HIS A 520 10.39 -6.71 17.14
CA HIS A 520 11.50 -5.78 16.93
C HIS A 520 12.59 -5.92 17.99
N SER A 521 13.83 -5.60 17.59
CA SER A 521 14.97 -5.51 18.50
C SER A 521 14.88 -4.29 19.42
N CYS A 522 15.70 -4.27 20.47
CA CYS A 522 15.75 -3.20 21.47
C CYS A 522 16.47 -1.93 20.96
N LEU A 523 16.05 -1.36 19.82
CA LEU A 523 16.62 -0.11 19.30
C LEU A 523 16.52 1.03 20.33
N ILE A 524 15.39 1.08 21.04
CA ILE A 524 15.18 1.94 22.19
C ILE A 524 15.59 1.15 23.45
N PRO A 525 16.60 1.60 24.20
CA PRO A 525 17.01 0.90 25.42
C PRO A 525 15.88 0.85 26.44
N VAL A 526 15.68 -0.31 27.09
CA VAL A 526 14.67 -0.45 28.16
C VAL A 526 14.93 0.52 29.33
N ALA A 527 16.17 0.99 29.51
CA ALA A 527 16.50 2.00 30.51
C ALA A 527 15.85 3.38 30.26
N VAL A 528 15.44 3.68 29.02
CA VAL A 528 14.81 4.97 28.69
C VAL A 528 13.27 4.90 28.66
N THR A 529 12.68 3.70 28.68
CA THR A 529 11.23 3.52 28.76
C THR A 529 10.72 3.92 30.15
N LYS A 530 9.49 4.44 30.23
CA LYS A 530 8.86 4.95 31.46
C LYS A 530 8.01 3.91 32.19
N ILE A 531 7.93 2.70 31.63
CA ILE A 531 7.24 1.52 32.14
C ILE A 531 8.18 0.32 31.92
N ALA A 532 8.04 -0.73 32.73
CA ALA A 532 8.76 -1.97 32.49
C ALA A 532 8.43 -2.49 31.09
N THR A 533 9.46 -2.85 30.32
CA THR A 533 9.29 -3.31 28.94
C THR A 533 9.97 -4.65 28.72
N LEU A 534 9.29 -5.54 28.00
CA LEU A 534 9.81 -6.80 27.49
C LEU A 534 9.78 -6.77 25.97
N TYR A 535 10.95 -6.91 25.34
CA TYR A 535 11.05 -7.10 23.89
C TYR A 535 11.05 -8.58 23.53
N ILE A 536 10.21 -8.96 22.57
CA ILE A 536 10.18 -10.28 21.96
C ILE A 536 10.48 -10.14 20.48
N PHE A 537 11.60 -10.72 20.01
CA PHE A 537 12.06 -10.49 18.63
C PHE A 537 11.24 -11.22 17.57
N VAL A 538 10.53 -12.28 17.97
CA VAL A 538 9.75 -13.15 17.09
C VAL A 538 10.61 -13.73 15.96
N SER A 539 11.46 -14.70 16.30
CA SER A 539 12.27 -15.39 15.30
C SER A 539 11.37 -16.26 14.40
N ILE A 540 11.65 -16.24 13.09
CA ILE A 540 10.89 -16.99 12.09
C ILE A 540 11.78 -18.08 11.49
N SER A 541 11.33 -19.32 11.64
CA SER A 541 11.98 -20.50 11.06
C SER A 541 11.66 -20.63 9.58
N ILE A 542 12.69 -20.93 8.78
CA ILE A 542 12.60 -21.06 7.32
C ILE A 542 13.34 -22.32 6.83
N ASP A 543 13.10 -22.68 5.57
CA ASP A 543 13.85 -23.73 4.88
C ASP A 543 15.31 -23.29 4.63
N THR A 544 16.15 -23.58 5.62
CA THR A 544 17.56 -23.18 5.63
C THR A 544 18.38 -23.93 4.58
N GLN A 545 18.02 -25.19 4.31
CA GLN A 545 18.71 -26.00 3.30
C GLN A 545 18.46 -25.44 1.91
N HIS A 546 17.23 -25.04 1.60
CA HIS A 546 16.93 -24.40 0.32
C HIS A 546 17.71 -23.11 0.12
N LEU A 547 17.82 -22.26 1.15
CA LEU A 547 18.65 -21.05 1.09
C LEU A 547 20.11 -21.37 0.78
N ILE A 548 20.70 -22.34 1.48
CA ILE A 548 22.09 -22.76 1.25
C ILE A 548 22.28 -23.27 -0.18
N ASN A 549 21.41 -24.18 -0.65
CA ASN A 549 21.48 -24.70 -2.02
C ASN A 549 21.35 -23.58 -3.06
N THR A 550 20.45 -22.63 -2.82
CA THR A 550 20.26 -21.47 -3.70
C THR A 550 21.54 -20.63 -3.78
N ILE A 551 22.25 -20.41 -2.67
CA ILE A 551 23.54 -19.69 -2.67
C ILE A 551 24.58 -20.48 -3.47
N ILE A 552 24.68 -21.79 -3.22
CA ILE A 552 25.67 -22.67 -3.88
C ILE A 552 25.47 -22.69 -5.39
N GLU A 553 24.23 -22.79 -5.86
CA GLU A 553 23.91 -22.88 -7.28
C GLU A 553 24.11 -21.56 -8.04
N ASN A 554 24.02 -20.41 -7.37
CA ASN A 554 24.01 -19.10 -8.02
C ASN A 554 25.34 -18.34 -7.91
N PHE A 555 26.20 -18.66 -6.93
CA PHE A 555 27.44 -17.93 -6.70
C PHE A 555 28.66 -18.86 -6.75
N PRO A 556 29.75 -18.48 -7.45
CA PRO A 556 30.97 -19.28 -7.44
C PRO A 556 31.61 -19.31 -6.04
N THR A 557 32.32 -20.39 -5.73
CA THR A 557 33.09 -20.50 -4.48
C THR A 557 34.20 -19.45 -4.39
N GLY A 558 34.64 -19.14 -3.18
CA GLY A 558 35.63 -18.09 -2.88
C GLY A 558 35.05 -16.69 -2.71
N ARG A 559 33.75 -16.48 -3.00
CA ARG A 559 33.08 -15.19 -2.82
C ARG A 559 32.96 -14.80 -1.35
N THR A 560 33.21 -13.52 -1.08
CA THR A 560 33.00 -12.87 0.20
C THR A 560 31.58 -12.30 0.28
N ILE A 561 30.74 -12.87 1.14
CA ILE A 561 29.30 -12.59 1.17
C ILE A 561 28.96 -11.85 2.47
N ALA A 562 28.47 -10.61 2.34
CA ALA A 562 27.89 -9.88 3.48
C ALA A 562 26.44 -10.34 3.70
N LEU A 563 26.20 -11.09 4.77
CA LEU A 563 24.87 -11.59 5.12
C LEU A 563 24.14 -10.58 6.02
N VAL A 564 23.01 -10.07 5.53
CA VAL A 564 22.17 -9.11 6.25
C VAL A 564 20.70 -9.54 6.23
N GLY A 565 19.90 -9.00 7.13
CA GLY A 565 18.47 -9.28 7.21
C GLY A 565 17.80 -8.49 8.31
N THR A 566 16.54 -8.77 8.55
CA THR A 566 15.82 -8.23 9.70
C THR A 566 16.01 -9.12 10.93
N ILE A 567 15.65 -8.62 12.11
CA ILE A 567 15.86 -9.35 13.37
C ILE A 567 15.18 -10.73 13.39
N GLN A 568 14.07 -10.90 12.69
CA GLN A 568 13.29 -12.14 12.63
C GLN A 568 14.09 -13.32 12.04
N PHE A 569 15.00 -13.04 11.10
CA PHE A 569 15.81 -14.05 10.41
C PHE A 569 17.26 -14.14 10.93
N ASN A 570 17.59 -13.37 11.96
CA ASN A 570 18.96 -13.25 12.44
C ASN A 570 19.55 -14.60 12.90
N ALA A 571 18.75 -15.44 13.57
CA ALA A 571 19.17 -16.78 13.97
C ALA A 571 19.63 -17.63 12.77
N THR A 572 18.88 -17.59 11.65
CA THR A 572 19.22 -18.30 10.41
C THR A 572 20.48 -17.75 9.78
N ILE A 573 20.65 -16.41 9.74
CA ILE A 573 21.87 -15.76 9.22
C ILE A 573 23.11 -16.29 9.93
N HIS A 574 23.11 -16.31 11.27
CA HIS A 574 24.25 -16.83 12.03
C HIS A 574 24.39 -18.36 11.88
N GLY A 575 23.29 -19.08 11.73
CA GLY A 575 23.27 -20.54 11.57
C GLY A 575 23.92 -21.02 10.27
N ILE A 576 23.78 -20.28 9.15
CA ILE A 576 24.34 -20.69 7.85
C ILE A 576 25.82 -20.35 7.66
N VAL A 577 26.36 -19.39 8.42
CA VAL A 577 27.77 -18.96 8.32
C VAL A 577 28.77 -20.13 8.38
N PRO A 578 28.75 -21.02 9.38
CA PRO A 578 29.70 -22.14 9.43
C PRO A 578 29.51 -23.15 8.29
N ILE A 579 28.30 -23.26 7.74
CA ILE A 579 27.99 -24.18 6.64
C ILE A 579 28.56 -23.61 5.33
N LEU A 580 28.27 -22.34 5.03
CA LEU A 580 28.79 -21.67 3.84
C LEU A 580 30.33 -21.61 3.83
N ARG A 581 30.98 -21.50 5.01
CA ARG A 581 32.45 -21.63 5.10
C ARG A 581 32.97 -23.01 4.67
N LYS A 582 32.25 -24.08 5.03
CA LYS A 582 32.63 -25.44 4.60
C LYS A 582 32.45 -25.64 3.10
N GLU A 583 31.45 -24.98 2.52
CA GLU A 583 31.20 -24.96 1.07
C GLU A 583 32.14 -24.03 0.29
N GLY A 584 33.14 -23.43 0.95
CA GLY A 584 34.19 -22.64 0.30
C GLY A 584 33.87 -21.17 0.06
N TYR A 585 32.87 -20.61 0.76
CA TYR A 585 32.59 -19.17 0.75
C TYR A 585 33.25 -18.44 1.94
N ASN A 586 33.37 -17.12 1.84
CA ASN A 586 33.83 -16.24 2.92
C ASN A 586 32.68 -15.38 3.48
N PRO A 587 31.68 -15.97 4.17
CA PRO A 587 30.58 -15.21 4.73
C PRO A 587 31.00 -14.44 5.98
N PHE A 588 30.55 -13.18 6.07
CA PHE A 588 30.59 -12.40 7.29
C PHE A 588 29.26 -11.68 7.51
N VAL A 589 29.07 -11.26 8.75
CA VAL A 589 27.80 -10.69 9.23
C VAL A 589 28.09 -9.29 9.79
N PRO A 590 27.87 -8.21 8.99
CA PRO A 590 28.23 -6.84 9.37
C PRO A 590 27.37 -6.33 10.54
N GLN A 591 27.81 -5.27 11.20
CA GLN A 591 27.08 -4.67 12.33
C GLN A 591 27.18 -3.15 12.32
N ILE A 592 26.05 -2.50 12.58
CA ILE A 592 25.99 -1.07 12.94
C ILE A 592 25.31 -0.95 14.30
N ALA A 593 26.03 -0.47 15.31
CA ALA A 593 25.49 -0.36 16.67
C ALA A 593 24.41 0.73 16.73
N PRO A 594 23.29 0.53 17.45
CA PRO A 594 23.06 -0.52 18.46
C PRO A 594 22.44 -1.82 17.91
N LEU A 595 22.27 -1.96 16.59
CA LEU A 595 21.66 -3.16 16.00
C LEU A 595 22.54 -4.40 16.22
N SER A 596 21.88 -5.56 16.19
CA SER A 596 22.54 -6.86 16.26
C SER A 596 23.42 -7.07 15.02
N LYS A 597 24.43 -7.94 15.12
CA LYS A 597 25.18 -8.36 13.92
C LYS A 597 24.22 -8.98 12.91
N GLY A 598 24.23 -8.49 11.67
CA GLY A 598 23.43 -8.97 10.54
C GLY A 598 22.10 -8.25 10.42
N GLU A 599 21.71 -7.51 11.45
CA GLU A 599 20.45 -6.77 11.47
C GLU A 599 20.60 -5.42 10.76
N ILE A 600 19.67 -5.15 9.85
CA ILE A 600 19.50 -3.85 9.21
C ILE A 600 18.06 -3.34 9.38
N LEU A 601 17.92 -2.03 9.48
CA LEU A 601 16.63 -1.33 9.50
C LEU A 601 16.46 -0.55 8.19
N GLY A 602 15.22 -0.20 7.84
CA GLY A 602 14.99 0.66 6.68
C GLY A 602 15.60 2.05 6.79
N CYS A 603 15.97 2.49 7.99
CA CYS A 603 16.62 3.78 8.25
C CYS A 603 18.05 3.64 8.78
N THR A 604 18.59 2.43 8.94
CA THR A 604 19.92 2.23 9.54
C THR A 604 20.56 0.94 9.01
N SER A 605 21.63 1.08 8.24
CA SER A 605 22.39 -0.02 7.65
C SER A 605 23.90 0.22 7.77
N PRO A 606 24.72 -0.83 7.90
CA PRO A 606 26.17 -0.70 7.89
C PRO A 606 26.66 -0.25 6.52
N SER A 607 27.64 0.66 6.51
CA SER A 607 28.49 0.91 5.33
C SER A 607 29.67 -0.04 5.38
N MET A 608 29.98 -0.69 4.26
CA MET A 608 30.99 -1.75 4.14
C MET A 608 32.24 -1.25 3.43
N ALA A 609 33.34 -2.00 3.54
CA ALA A 609 34.58 -1.68 2.87
C ALA A 609 34.45 -1.93 1.36
N ILE A 610 35.09 -1.04 0.59
CA ILE A 610 35.17 -1.10 -0.87
C ILE A 610 36.60 -1.53 -1.28
N LYS A 611 37.60 -1.24 -0.43
CA LYS A 611 39.01 -1.55 -0.69
C LYS A 611 39.65 -2.19 0.54
N ALA A 612 40.60 -3.09 0.29
CA ALA A 612 41.41 -3.70 1.34
C ALA A 612 42.20 -2.62 2.11
N GLY A 613 42.52 -2.89 3.37
CA GLY A 613 43.22 -1.96 4.26
C GLY A 613 42.32 -0.90 4.93
N GLN A 614 41.01 -0.88 4.68
CA GLN A 614 40.09 0.00 5.38
C GLN A 614 39.87 -0.48 6.82
N ILE A 615 40.05 0.40 7.79
CA ILE A 615 39.98 0.08 9.23
C ILE A 615 38.66 0.59 9.82
N ASN A 616 37.98 -0.26 10.60
CA ASN A 616 36.77 0.14 11.34
C ASN A 616 37.10 0.97 12.59
N ALA A 617 36.07 1.53 13.22
CA ALA A 617 36.17 2.27 14.49
C ALA A 617 36.82 1.50 15.66
N ARG A 618 37.02 0.17 15.53
CA ARG A 618 37.69 -0.69 16.53
C ARG A 618 39.14 -1.01 16.16
N GLY A 619 39.71 -0.33 15.16
CA GLY A 619 41.11 -0.54 14.75
C GLY A 619 41.34 -1.85 13.99
N LYS A 620 40.29 -2.53 13.50
CA LYS A 620 40.41 -3.77 12.72
C LYS A 620 40.14 -3.51 11.25
N GLU A 621 40.90 -4.18 10.39
CA GLU A 621 40.63 -4.20 8.95
C GLU A 621 39.22 -4.78 8.68
N GLU A 622 38.47 -4.09 7.84
CA GLU A 622 37.14 -4.51 7.40
C GLU A 622 37.24 -5.41 6.17
N GLU A 623 36.47 -6.48 6.17
CA GLU A 623 36.33 -7.35 5.01
C GLU A 623 35.64 -6.59 3.86
N VAL A 624 36.17 -6.75 2.64
CA VAL A 624 35.57 -6.20 1.43
C VAL A 624 34.64 -7.26 0.83
N PRO A 625 33.31 -7.10 0.92
CA PRO A 625 32.38 -8.04 0.32
C PRO A 625 32.40 -7.96 -1.21
N ASP A 626 32.18 -9.11 -1.86
CA ASP A 626 31.84 -9.18 -3.27
C ASP A 626 30.38 -8.81 -3.54
N LEU A 627 29.49 -9.13 -2.59
CA LEU A 627 28.05 -8.93 -2.71
C LEU A 627 27.36 -8.83 -1.34
N ILE A 628 26.18 -8.24 -1.35
CA ILE A 628 25.25 -8.23 -0.22
C ILE A 628 24.19 -9.30 -0.47
N LEU A 629 23.99 -10.21 0.48
CA LEU A 629 22.88 -11.16 0.46
C LEU A 629 21.94 -10.84 1.62
N TYR A 630 20.76 -10.32 1.28
CA TYR A 630 19.70 -10.00 2.21
C TYR A 630 18.71 -11.15 2.34
N LEU A 631 18.52 -11.62 3.57
CA LEU A 631 17.51 -12.61 3.93
C LEU A 631 16.26 -11.90 4.46
N GLY A 632 15.19 -11.93 3.68
CA GLY A 632 13.89 -11.39 4.08
C GLY A 632 12.98 -11.11 2.90
N ASP A 633 11.72 -10.85 3.21
CA ASP A 633 10.75 -10.33 2.25
C ASP A 633 10.87 -8.82 2.11
N GLY A 634 10.25 -8.30 1.03
CA GLY A 634 10.24 -6.87 0.70
C GLY A 634 11.62 -6.30 0.35
N ARG A 635 11.62 -5.05 -0.13
CA ARG A 635 12.84 -4.32 -0.50
C ARG A 635 13.22 -3.22 0.50
N PHE A 636 12.28 -2.76 1.33
CA PHE A 636 12.46 -1.62 2.23
C PHE A 636 13.76 -1.66 3.06
N HIS A 637 14.05 -2.77 3.74
CA HIS A 637 15.28 -2.91 4.53
C HIS A 637 16.53 -3.01 3.67
N LEU A 638 16.47 -3.80 2.59
CA LEU A 638 17.57 -3.96 1.64
C LEU A 638 17.93 -2.63 0.96
N GLU A 639 16.96 -1.80 0.61
CA GLU A 639 17.18 -0.48 0.02
C GLU A 639 18.06 0.39 0.91
N SER A 640 17.89 0.32 2.24
CA SER A 640 18.79 1.03 3.18
C SER A 640 20.25 0.55 3.04
N ALA A 641 20.46 -0.75 2.88
CA ALA A 641 21.79 -1.30 2.63
C ALA A 641 22.32 -0.93 1.23
N MET A 642 21.47 -0.90 0.20
CA MET A 642 21.86 -0.48 -1.16
C MET A 642 22.22 1.01 -1.22
N ILE A 643 21.47 1.88 -0.54
CA ILE A 643 21.78 3.32 -0.43
C ILE A 643 23.14 3.51 0.25
N ALA A 644 23.39 2.80 1.36
CA ALA A 644 24.66 2.87 2.08
C ALA A 644 25.86 2.27 1.32
N ASN A 645 25.61 1.43 0.31
CA ASN A 645 26.61 0.63 -0.39
C ASN A 645 26.31 0.51 -1.90
N PRO A 646 26.30 1.62 -2.66
CA PRO A 646 25.90 1.63 -4.09
C PRO A 646 26.77 0.78 -5.00
N GLN A 647 28.01 0.49 -4.59
CA GLN A 647 28.99 -0.22 -5.41
C GLN A 647 28.91 -1.74 -5.29
N LEU A 648 28.13 -2.26 -4.32
CA LEU A 648 28.01 -3.68 -4.08
C LEU A 648 26.74 -4.24 -4.74
N PRO A 649 26.84 -5.32 -5.53
CA PRO A 649 25.65 -5.99 -6.03
C PRO A 649 24.86 -6.58 -4.86
N ALA A 650 23.55 -6.33 -4.86
CA ALA A 650 22.65 -6.71 -3.79
C ALA A 650 21.68 -7.79 -4.25
N TYR A 651 21.61 -8.87 -3.49
CA TYR A 651 20.71 -9.99 -3.75
C TYR A 651 19.74 -10.16 -2.59
N ARG A 652 18.48 -10.39 -2.90
CA ARG A 652 17.44 -10.70 -1.92
C ARG A 652 17.03 -12.14 -2.06
N TYR A 653 17.13 -12.90 -0.97
CA TYR A 653 16.47 -14.17 -0.85
C TYR A 653 15.19 -14.01 -0.03
N ASP A 654 14.06 -14.27 -0.68
CA ASP A 654 12.74 -14.29 -0.07
C ASP A 654 12.42 -15.71 0.42
N PRO A 655 12.35 -15.95 1.74
CA PRO A 655 12.15 -17.30 2.27
C PRO A 655 10.74 -17.83 2.05
N TYR A 656 9.76 -16.97 1.74
CA TYR A 656 8.37 -17.37 1.52
C TYR A 656 8.15 -17.76 0.07
N SER A 657 8.59 -16.91 -0.88
CA SER A 657 8.49 -17.23 -2.30
C SER A 657 9.62 -18.13 -2.81
N ARG A 658 10.64 -18.36 -1.98
CA ARG A 658 11.84 -19.17 -2.29
C ARG A 658 12.58 -18.67 -3.53
N ARG A 659 12.67 -17.35 -3.68
CA ARG A 659 13.33 -16.71 -4.83
C ARG A 659 14.53 -15.91 -4.40
N LEU A 660 15.62 -16.07 -5.13
CA LEU A 660 16.77 -15.18 -5.12
C LEU A 660 16.61 -14.17 -6.27
N THR A 661 16.61 -12.88 -5.95
CA THR A 661 16.54 -11.80 -6.93
C THR A 661 17.74 -10.88 -6.82
N HIS A 662 18.27 -10.43 -7.94
CA HIS A 662 19.24 -9.33 -7.98
C HIS A 662 18.46 -8.01 -7.92
N GLU A 663 18.77 -7.19 -6.94
CA GLU A 663 18.05 -5.95 -6.63
C GLU A 663 18.94 -4.75 -6.91
N THR A 664 18.39 -3.74 -7.60
CA THR A 664 19.07 -2.48 -7.90
C THR A 664 18.36 -1.32 -7.22
N TYR A 665 19.05 -0.19 -7.06
CA TYR A 665 18.47 1.04 -6.54
C TYR A 665 18.87 2.21 -7.43
N GLU A 666 17.93 3.12 -7.70
CA GLU A 666 18.14 4.27 -8.58
C GLU A 666 18.79 5.42 -7.78
N HIS A 667 20.09 5.30 -7.50
CA HIS A 667 20.81 6.29 -6.68
C HIS A 667 20.79 7.70 -7.27
N ASP A 668 20.85 7.84 -8.60
CA ASP A 668 20.79 9.14 -9.27
C ASP A 668 19.47 9.86 -8.97
N SER A 669 18.35 9.11 -9.00
CA SER A 669 17.03 9.65 -8.65
C SER A 669 16.98 10.07 -7.17
N LEU A 670 17.57 9.29 -6.26
CA LEU A 670 17.67 9.66 -4.85
C LEU A 670 18.46 10.98 -4.70
N TYR A 671 19.66 11.05 -5.28
CA TYR A 671 20.52 12.22 -5.15
C TYR A 671 19.89 13.47 -5.74
N GLU A 672 19.29 13.37 -6.93
CA GLU A 672 18.59 14.48 -7.57
C GLU A 672 17.43 14.98 -6.70
N LEU A 673 16.60 14.06 -6.21
CA LEU A 673 15.42 14.40 -5.42
C LEU A 673 15.80 15.07 -4.09
N ARG A 674 16.79 14.52 -3.38
CA ARG A 674 17.25 15.08 -2.10
C ARG A 674 17.99 16.40 -2.29
N ARG A 675 18.84 16.51 -3.32
CA ARG A 675 19.51 17.78 -3.68
C ARG A 675 18.50 18.86 -4.02
N SER A 676 17.49 18.55 -4.85
CA SER A 676 16.43 19.47 -5.22
C SER A 676 15.64 19.96 -4.00
N ALA A 677 15.29 19.05 -3.08
CA ALA A 677 14.59 19.42 -1.84
C ALA A 677 15.41 20.38 -0.97
N ILE A 678 16.71 20.11 -0.78
CA ILE A 678 17.63 20.97 -0.02
C ILE A 678 17.76 22.34 -0.68
N LEU A 679 18.04 22.39 -1.99
CA LEU A 679 18.21 23.65 -2.73
C LEU A 679 16.94 24.49 -2.77
N THR A 680 15.77 23.85 -2.78
CA THR A 680 14.47 24.52 -2.68
C THR A 680 14.26 25.09 -1.29
N ALA A 681 14.53 24.31 -0.24
CA ALA A 681 14.38 24.72 1.15
C ALA A 681 15.35 25.86 1.55
N ARG A 682 16.53 25.96 0.93
CA ARG A 682 17.46 27.11 1.13
C ARG A 682 16.81 28.48 0.86
N LYS A 683 15.75 28.53 0.05
CA LYS A 683 15.05 29.76 -0.31
C LYS A 683 13.87 30.06 0.62
N ALA A 684 13.49 29.13 1.49
CA ALA A 684 12.32 29.23 2.34
C ALA A 684 12.54 30.19 3.52
N ARG A 685 11.56 31.06 3.76
CA ARG A 685 11.54 32.06 4.84
C ARG A 685 10.68 31.64 6.03
N THR A 686 9.77 30.70 5.81
CA THR A 686 8.93 30.11 6.86
C THR A 686 9.07 28.60 6.85
N TRP A 687 9.51 28.05 7.98
CA TRP A 687 9.79 26.63 8.15
C TRP A 687 8.79 26.00 9.12
N GLY A 688 8.42 24.75 8.87
CA GLY A 688 7.66 23.94 9.80
C GLY A 688 8.53 22.83 10.36
N ILE A 689 8.57 22.69 11.69
CA ILE A 689 9.33 21.65 12.38
C ILE A 689 8.35 20.66 12.98
N ILE A 690 8.39 19.43 12.50
CA ILE A 690 7.51 18.35 12.94
C ILE A 690 8.27 17.47 13.92
N LEU A 691 7.77 17.37 15.15
CA LEU A 691 8.23 16.40 16.13
C LEU A 691 7.30 15.19 16.13
N GLY A 692 7.84 14.04 15.71
CA GLY A 692 7.10 12.77 15.65
C GLY A 692 6.68 12.28 17.04
N SER A 693 5.38 12.18 17.30
CA SER A 693 4.84 11.70 18.58
C SER A 693 4.52 10.21 18.60
N LEU A 694 4.71 9.49 17.49
CA LEU A 694 4.51 8.04 17.45
C LEU A 694 5.69 7.31 18.13
N GLY A 695 5.40 6.76 19.30
CA GLY A 695 6.37 6.11 20.17
C GLY A 695 7.56 7.02 20.52
N ARG A 696 8.75 6.65 20.04
CA ARG A 696 10.04 7.29 20.37
C ARG A 696 10.77 7.82 19.13
N GLN A 697 10.05 8.05 18.03
CA GLN A 697 10.66 8.57 16.78
C GLN A 697 11.13 10.03 16.91
N GLY A 698 10.38 10.86 17.64
CA GLY A 698 10.72 12.25 17.87
C GLY A 698 11.92 12.44 18.78
N ASN A 699 12.74 13.45 18.47
CA ASN A 699 13.88 13.85 19.28
C ASN A 699 13.80 15.35 19.61
N PRO A 700 13.38 15.73 20.83
CA PRO A 700 13.29 17.12 21.24
C PRO A 700 14.62 17.88 21.16
N HIS A 701 15.76 17.21 21.36
CA HIS A 701 17.07 17.86 21.27
C HIS A 701 17.37 18.29 19.83
N ALA A 702 17.10 17.41 18.85
CA ALA A 702 17.24 17.77 17.44
C ALA A 702 16.31 18.92 17.04
N MET A 703 15.11 18.97 17.64
CA MET A 703 14.14 20.06 17.43
C MET A 703 14.70 21.38 17.93
N THR A 704 15.11 21.44 19.19
CA THR A 704 15.72 22.65 19.78
C THR A 704 16.95 23.12 19.02
N LEU A 705 17.77 22.19 18.54
CA LEU A 705 18.95 22.52 17.75
C LEU A 705 18.58 23.21 16.41
N ILE A 706 17.59 22.69 15.69
CA ILE A 706 17.11 23.27 14.43
C ILE A 706 16.38 24.60 14.69
N GLU A 707 15.56 24.68 15.75
CA GLU A 707 14.90 25.92 16.17
C GLU A 707 15.90 27.04 16.44
N ASN A 708 16.96 26.75 17.21
CA ASN A 708 18.01 27.71 17.52
C ASN A 708 18.72 28.19 16.27
N GLU A 709 19.00 27.30 15.32
CA GLU A 709 19.67 27.67 14.07
C GLU A 709 18.78 28.50 13.15
N LEU A 710 17.49 28.17 13.05
CA LEU A 710 16.51 28.99 12.32
C LEU A 710 16.37 30.38 12.95
N ALA A 711 16.31 30.45 14.28
CA ALA A 711 16.25 31.72 15.01
C ALA A 711 17.52 32.57 14.81
N ARG A 712 18.70 31.94 14.82
CA ARG A 712 19.99 32.60 14.56
C ARG A 712 20.04 33.24 13.18
N GLN A 713 19.42 32.61 12.18
CA GLN A 713 19.32 33.14 10.81
C GLN A 713 18.12 34.06 10.58
N GLY A 714 17.29 34.32 11.61
CA GLY A 714 16.10 35.17 11.49
C GLY A 714 14.98 34.54 10.67
N ILE A 715 14.94 33.21 10.55
CA ILE A 715 13.92 32.46 9.79
C ILE A 715 12.76 32.12 10.71
N LYS A 716 11.52 32.40 10.26
CA LYS A 716 10.32 32.09 11.04
C LYS A 716 10.10 30.58 11.06
N CYS A 717 9.80 30.02 12.24
CA CYS A 717 9.44 28.61 12.37
C CYS A 717 8.08 28.40 13.06
N VAL A 718 7.44 27.28 12.74
CA VAL A 718 6.21 26.80 13.38
C VAL A 718 6.42 25.34 13.79
N ASN A 719 6.04 25.01 15.02
CA ASN A 719 6.24 23.69 15.59
C ASN A 719 4.95 22.87 15.56
N LEU A 720 5.06 21.61 15.14
CA LEU A 720 3.94 20.67 15.09
C LEU A 720 4.30 19.35 15.76
N LEU A 721 3.36 18.84 16.56
CA LEU A 721 3.39 17.49 17.10
C LEU A 721 2.48 16.62 16.24
N MET A 722 3.03 15.56 15.65
CA MET A 722 2.26 14.66 14.80
C MET A 722 2.68 13.21 15.03
N SER A 723 1.69 12.33 15.25
CA SER A 723 1.95 10.89 15.33
C SER A 723 2.28 10.34 13.95
N GLU A 724 1.48 10.71 12.96
CA GLU A 724 1.64 10.30 11.57
C GLU A 724 1.66 11.51 10.65
N ILE A 725 2.64 11.53 9.73
CA ILE A 725 2.91 12.63 8.80
C ILE A 725 2.34 12.26 7.43
N PHE A 726 1.42 13.08 6.92
CA PHE A 726 0.75 12.86 5.64
C PHE A 726 0.84 14.09 4.73
N PRO A 727 0.99 13.91 3.42
CA PRO A 727 0.99 15.03 2.46
C PRO A 727 -0.23 15.94 2.60
N GLY A 728 -1.43 15.35 2.70
CA GLY A 728 -2.67 16.11 2.82
C GLY A 728 -2.73 16.97 4.09
N LYS A 729 -2.19 16.49 5.22
CA LYS A 729 -2.14 17.28 6.46
C LYS A 729 -1.21 18.48 6.31
N LEU A 730 -0.02 18.28 5.76
CA LEU A 730 0.95 19.36 5.57
C LEU A 730 0.51 20.37 4.50
N ALA A 731 -0.23 19.93 3.49
CA ALA A 731 -0.77 20.79 2.42
C ALA A 731 -1.76 21.85 2.93
N MET A 732 -2.41 21.63 4.08
CA MET A 732 -3.34 22.60 4.68
C MET A 732 -2.64 23.86 5.23
N MET A 733 -1.32 23.83 5.40
CA MET A 733 -0.52 24.93 5.95
C MET A 733 0.34 25.57 4.85
N ALA A 734 -0.34 26.25 3.92
CA ALA A 734 0.28 26.80 2.70
C ALA A 734 1.38 27.86 2.97
N ASP A 735 1.32 28.52 4.12
CA ASP A 735 2.29 29.52 4.58
C ASP A 735 3.66 28.93 4.95
N VAL A 736 3.73 27.60 5.16
CA VAL A 736 4.98 26.90 5.41
C VAL A 736 5.62 26.53 4.09
N GLU A 737 6.86 26.99 3.88
CA GLU A 737 7.58 26.85 2.62
C GLU A 737 8.53 25.65 2.61
N ALA A 738 8.97 25.18 3.79
CA ALA A 738 9.79 23.99 3.96
C ALA A 738 9.45 23.26 5.26
N TRP A 739 9.52 21.93 5.25
CA TRP A 739 9.24 21.09 6.40
C TRP A 739 10.48 20.32 6.85
N VAL A 740 10.67 20.20 8.16
CA VAL A 740 11.65 19.30 8.76
C VAL A 740 10.92 18.25 9.57
N GLN A 741 11.15 16.99 9.24
CA GLN A 741 10.56 15.86 9.96
C GLN A 741 11.55 15.22 10.93
N ILE A 742 11.34 15.50 12.21
CA ILE A 742 12.05 14.85 13.31
C ILE A 742 11.23 13.63 13.71
N ALA A 743 11.22 12.63 12.81
CA ALA A 743 10.45 11.39 12.90
C ALA A 743 11.16 10.28 12.09
N CYS A 744 10.40 9.43 11.37
CA CYS A 744 10.97 8.42 10.48
C CYS A 744 11.71 9.05 9.27
N PRO A 745 13.02 8.83 9.09
CA PRO A 745 13.78 9.40 7.97
C PRO A 745 13.32 8.95 6.58
N ARG A 746 12.71 7.76 6.50
CA ARG A 746 12.25 7.19 5.22
C ARG A 746 11.08 7.96 4.60
N LEU A 747 10.36 8.75 5.37
CA LEU A 747 9.30 9.62 4.84
C LEU A 747 9.86 10.69 3.87
N SER A 748 10.99 11.33 4.18
CA SER A 748 11.63 12.28 3.24
C SER A 748 12.38 11.56 2.11
N ILE A 749 13.01 10.42 2.40
CA ILE A 749 13.81 9.67 1.43
C ILE A 749 12.92 9.02 0.36
N ASP A 750 11.88 8.29 0.77
CA ASP A 750 11.03 7.53 -0.15
C ASP A 750 9.83 8.34 -0.64
N TRP A 751 9.26 9.18 0.23
CA TRP A 751 7.97 9.83 -0.03
C TRP A 751 8.09 11.35 -0.17
N GLY A 752 9.31 11.91 -0.14
CA GLY A 752 9.54 13.35 -0.17
C GLY A 752 8.88 14.05 -1.36
N TYR A 753 8.78 13.38 -2.52
CA TYR A 753 8.12 13.88 -3.72
C TYR A 753 6.60 14.03 -3.60
N ALA A 754 5.98 13.28 -2.68
CA ALA A 754 4.53 13.31 -2.48
C ALA A 754 4.08 14.56 -1.71
N PHE A 755 5.02 15.26 -1.05
CA PHE A 755 4.73 16.47 -0.30
C PHE A 755 4.82 17.70 -1.21
N PRO A 756 3.86 18.65 -1.12
CA PRO A 756 3.83 19.83 -1.98
C PRO A 756 4.97 20.83 -1.69
N ARG A 757 5.61 20.69 -0.52
CA ARG A 757 6.73 21.51 -0.05
C ARG A 757 7.87 20.56 0.35
N PRO A 758 9.14 20.99 0.22
CA PRO A 758 10.27 20.13 0.54
C PRO A 758 10.19 19.61 1.98
N LEU A 759 10.19 18.28 2.12
CA LEU A 759 10.25 17.59 3.40
C LEU A 759 11.68 17.07 3.60
N LEU A 760 12.32 17.55 4.67
CA LEU A 760 13.71 17.28 5.00
C LEU A 760 13.82 16.42 6.25
N SER A 761 14.78 15.50 6.27
CA SER A 761 15.26 14.91 7.51
C SER A 761 16.02 15.94 8.36
N PRO A 762 16.28 15.67 9.66
CA PRO A 762 17.04 16.58 10.51
C PRO A 762 18.46 16.82 9.98
N TYR A 763 19.09 15.77 9.42
CA TYR A 763 20.38 15.87 8.74
C TYR A 763 20.34 16.88 7.60
N GLU A 764 19.36 16.76 6.71
CA GLU A 764 19.25 17.61 5.52
C GLU A 764 18.85 19.04 5.88
N ALA A 765 18.08 19.24 6.95
CA ALA A 765 17.79 20.57 7.47
C ALA A 765 19.08 21.29 7.89
N LEU A 766 19.97 20.61 8.61
CA LEU A 766 21.26 21.18 9.03
C LEU A 766 22.22 21.42 7.86
N VAL A 767 22.18 20.57 6.84
CA VAL A 767 22.87 20.80 5.57
C VAL A 767 22.31 22.02 4.83
N THR A 768 21.00 22.17 4.83
CA THR A 768 20.30 23.30 4.20
C THR A 768 20.68 24.61 4.89
N LEU A 769 20.76 24.60 6.23
CA LEU A 769 21.13 25.73 7.07
C LEU A 769 22.64 26.02 7.07
N GLY A 770 23.45 25.19 6.40
CA GLY A 770 24.89 25.41 6.24
C GLY A 770 25.74 25.12 7.46
N VAL A 771 25.19 24.43 8.47
CA VAL A 771 25.91 24.06 9.70
C VAL A 771 26.42 22.62 9.72
N ARG A 772 26.11 21.87 8.65
CA ARG A 772 26.57 20.50 8.43
C ARG A 772 26.96 20.29 6.97
N ASP A 773 28.05 19.55 6.76
CA ASP A 773 28.51 19.23 5.41
C ASP A 773 27.69 18.09 4.79
N ALA A 774 27.56 18.14 3.46
CA ALA A 774 26.99 17.07 2.64
C ALA A 774 27.85 16.82 1.41
N PRO A 775 28.96 16.07 1.52
CA PRO A 775 29.87 15.87 0.40
C PRO A 775 29.22 15.13 -0.79
N TRP A 776 28.13 14.40 -0.57
CA TRP A 776 27.32 13.81 -1.65
C TRP A 776 26.58 14.86 -2.51
N MET A 777 26.52 16.12 -2.08
CA MET A 777 25.96 17.23 -2.86
C MET A 777 26.97 17.92 -3.78
N ASP A 778 28.28 17.72 -3.58
CA ASP A 778 29.30 18.39 -4.38
C ASP A 778 29.28 17.85 -5.82
N GLU A 779 29.22 18.74 -6.82
CA GLU A 779 29.31 18.34 -8.24
C GLU A 779 30.73 17.84 -8.54
N GLU A 780 30.86 16.81 -9.39
CA GLU A 780 32.12 16.27 -9.92
C GLU A 780 32.86 17.30 -10.80
N ASN A 781 33.33 18.40 -10.21
CA ASN A 781 34.21 19.37 -10.84
C ASN A 781 35.47 19.54 -9.99
N SER A 782 36.30 18.50 -9.92
CA SER A 782 37.74 18.65 -9.73
C SER A 782 38.48 17.34 -10.02
N GLN A 783 39.12 17.29 -11.18
CA GLN A 783 40.18 16.32 -11.54
C GLN A 783 41.45 16.51 -10.67
N SER A 784 41.34 16.78 -9.38
CA SER A 784 42.49 17.05 -8.52
C SER A 784 42.21 16.66 -7.08
N LYS A 785 42.37 15.35 -6.81
CA LYS A 785 42.76 14.65 -5.56
C LYS A 785 41.99 13.33 -5.42
N VAL A 786 42.29 12.41 -6.33
CA VAL A 786 41.75 11.04 -6.33
C VAL A 786 42.64 10.12 -5.49
N VAL A 787 42.84 10.42 -4.20
CA VAL A 787 43.43 9.44 -3.26
C VAL A 787 42.95 9.79 -1.84
N GLU A 788 41.79 9.27 -1.40
CA GLU A 788 41.45 8.87 0.00
C GLU A 788 39.94 8.88 0.35
N THR A 789 39.05 9.53 -0.42
CA THR A 789 37.70 9.91 0.08
C THR A 789 36.49 9.27 -0.60
N VAL A 790 36.54 8.00 -1.02
CA VAL A 790 35.38 7.34 -1.68
C VAL A 790 34.18 7.13 -0.74
N ARG A 791 34.38 7.00 0.60
CA ARG A 791 33.28 6.89 1.57
C ARG A 791 32.55 8.20 1.86
N ARG A 792 33.16 9.38 1.63
CA ARG A 792 32.59 10.67 2.08
C ARG A 792 31.44 11.16 1.21
N ASN A 793 31.31 10.69 -0.03
CA ASN A 793 30.36 11.23 -1.01
C ASN A 793 29.05 10.44 -1.12
N LEU A 794 28.69 9.60 -0.14
CA LEU A 794 27.47 8.80 -0.17
C LEU A 794 26.35 9.41 0.69
N TYR A 795 25.10 9.18 0.29
CA TYR A 795 23.97 9.52 1.14
C TYR A 795 23.97 8.64 2.40
N PRO A 796 23.89 9.22 3.60
CA PRO A 796 24.03 8.46 4.84
C PRO A 796 22.75 7.69 5.21
N MET A 797 22.92 6.46 5.70
CA MET A 797 21.84 5.60 6.22
C MET A 797 22.19 5.07 7.62
N ASP A 798 22.65 5.94 8.50
CA ASP A 798 23.08 5.62 9.87
C ASP A 798 22.20 6.35 10.91
N PHE A 799 20.94 6.66 10.58
CA PHE A 799 20.10 7.55 11.38
C PHE A 799 19.93 7.11 12.86
N TYR A 800 19.78 5.83 13.13
CA TYR A 800 19.67 5.31 14.50
C TYR A 800 20.94 4.63 15.00
N ALA A 801 22.07 4.84 14.31
CA ALA A 801 23.35 4.40 14.83
C ALA A 801 23.67 5.12 16.15
N LYS A 802 24.57 4.54 16.95
CA LYS A 802 24.97 5.09 18.26
C LYS A 802 25.37 6.58 18.19
N GLU A 803 26.06 6.96 17.13
CA GLU A 803 26.53 8.32 16.83
C GLU A 803 25.84 8.88 15.56
N GLY A 804 24.63 8.38 15.28
CA GLY A 804 23.89 8.57 14.04
C GLY A 804 23.10 9.86 13.90
N LEU A 805 22.54 10.08 12.70
CA LEU A 805 21.88 11.33 12.30
C LEU A 805 20.54 11.64 12.98
N GLY A 806 19.78 10.63 13.37
CA GLY A 806 18.49 10.75 14.04
C GLY A 806 18.60 11.23 15.49
N ARG A 807 19.82 11.22 16.06
CA ARG A 807 20.13 11.77 17.39
C ARG A 807 21.23 12.81 17.31
N THR A 808 21.10 13.73 16.36
CA THR A 808 22.09 14.80 16.15
C THR A 808 22.31 15.59 17.46
N THR A 809 23.56 15.65 17.92
CA THR A 809 24.02 16.44 19.07
C THR A 809 24.65 17.75 18.61
N VAL A 810 24.95 18.65 19.55
CA VAL A 810 25.65 19.91 19.28
C VAL A 810 27.00 19.68 18.59
N ASP A 811 27.72 18.61 18.92
CA ASP A 811 29.04 18.30 18.33
C ASP A 811 28.99 18.01 16.82
N HIS A 812 27.81 17.64 16.30
CA HIS A 812 27.60 17.44 14.86
C HIS A 812 27.34 18.73 14.08
N VAL A 813 27.14 19.84 14.79
CA VAL A 813 27.04 21.19 14.23
C VAL A 813 28.46 21.75 14.23
N LYS A 814 28.97 22.18 13.07
CA LYS A 814 30.19 22.98 13.10
C LYS A 814 29.86 24.23 13.91
N ALA A 815 30.44 24.35 15.11
CA ALA A 815 30.34 25.56 15.90
C ALA A 815 30.72 26.72 14.98
N ALA A 816 29.75 27.54 14.59
CA ALA A 816 30.05 28.76 13.89
C ALA A 816 30.84 29.61 14.89
N GLU A 817 32.17 29.63 14.76
CA GLU A 817 33.03 30.58 15.44
C GLU A 817 32.49 31.98 15.11
N VAL A 818 31.85 32.63 16.09
CA VAL A 818 31.62 34.06 16.05
C VAL A 818 32.24 34.64 17.32
N PRO A 819 33.17 35.61 17.20
CA PRO A 819 33.76 36.25 18.36
C PRO A 819 32.66 36.95 19.15
N ILE A 820 32.56 36.64 20.44
CA ILE A 820 31.73 37.36 21.39
C ILE A 820 32.27 38.80 21.43
N LYS A 821 31.57 39.75 20.79
CA LYS A 821 31.80 41.16 21.06
C LYS A 821 31.20 41.47 22.44
N ALA A 822 32.07 41.91 23.34
CA ALA A 822 31.75 42.38 24.69
C ALA A 822 30.71 43.51 24.68
#